data_AF-A0A936UAR5-F1
#
_entry.id   AF-A0A936UAR5-F1
#
_cell.length_a   1.000
_cell.length_b   1.000
_cell.length_c   1.000
_cell.angle_alpha   90.00
_cell.angle_beta   90.00
_cell.angle_gamma   90.00
#
_symmetry.space_group_name_H-M   'P 1'
#
loop_
_entity.id
_entity.type
_entity.pdbx_description
1 polymer ?
#
loop_
_entity_poly.entity_id
_entity_poly.type
_entity_poly.pdbx_seq_one_letter_code
_entity_poly.pdbx_strand_id
1 'polypeptide(L)'
;MSDLTLPDSLWEELREALIAVCPERGVEEQREDTTRSLKQFLLTGRARAALSPDTYLVIGDRGAGKTALCRLLADPELRQGLPLPDNTVVRVGFARRQGDTGQPDADSLHAALKGADLAEHRLMWLGLLGRALLEELKPYLDAELSEALAQNDPRRLLTAMEAMSAAMYEALAKLDERLHNQGRSLILVYDDLDLLMPTWESLFEPIRSLFALWQSQSRVWRRLRPKVFLRKDLFGSEEMRFADGAKFFATRQSTLMWSEADLYALLVKRLLNHEPNSDALQRWLVDLCGGDGGIGRDAHLGIFPKRAEGLAFAFVRALAGPTLGEGVTASPSDSWVMDHITDGAGEASPRSLLRMFSRAAELARDRLQPGVCVPSACFVNAQRVVSEARVRELKEEDHWIGELPRLLRGATIPAAPESLQARLAPLLDEEDPAKRPRCETAEEVVDRLLRRGLLTRRIDGRLDVPELYRAGFGLTRDVAPDLRPIRRMTPTTEQLLDRLFCERDAPYGPYQLPSRPHEEVVIPELLVRARLIDSELQPVTVQIYHGLDTIGGELWSREVRALMQLTSRKHPALPSVRSGGHDETHDVAFVITDAAEYTLAEPNAMEHIAKDPVEALRQFLLLTHGLSLLHERGITHRNLSPATVEYLQHGSEREAEPATPTLFGWRGSR
;
A
#
# COMPACT_ATOMS: atom_id res chain seq x y z
N MET A 1 2.23 -20.34 -17.88
CA MET A 1 0.93 -20.96 -17.60
C MET A 1 0.17 -20.94 -18.91
N SER A 2 -0.25 -22.10 -19.41
CA SER A 2 -1.06 -22.23 -20.64
C SER A 2 -2.38 -21.46 -20.52
N ASP A 3 -2.93 -20.99 -21.64
CA ASP A 3 -4.25 -20.35 -21.74
C ASP A 3 -5.35 -21.32 -21.25
N LEU A 4 -5.61 -21.34 -19.94
CA LEU A 4 -6.70 -22.10 -19.35
C LEU A 4 -8.02 -21.43 -19.75
N THR A 5 -8.79 -22.07 -20.63
CA THR A 5 -10.08 -21.57 -21.08
C THR A 5 -11.17 -21.88 -20.04
N LEU A 6 -12.08 -20.94 -19.80
CA LEU A 6 -13.27 -21.16 -18.96
C LEU A 6 -14.39 -21.80 -19.80
N PRO A 7 -14.85 -23.03 -19.49
CA PRO A 7 -15.96 -23.66 -20.20
C PRO A 7 -17.26 -22.85 -20.10
N ASP A 8 -17.98 -22.69 -21.22
CA ASP A 8 -19.25 -21.96 -21.31
C ASP A 8 -20.31 -22.46 -20.32
N SER A 9 -20.30 -23.77 -20.01
CA SER A 9 -21.20 -24.39 -19.04
C SER A 9 -21.00 -23.88 -17.61
N LEU A 10 -19.87 -23.26 -17.30
CA LEU A 10 -19.54 -22.74 -15.96
C LEU A 10 -19.77 -21.23 -15.83
N TRP A 11 -20.14 -20.51 -16.91
CA TRP A 11 -20.22 -19.05 -16.87
C TRP A 11 -21.28 -18.52 -15.93
N GLU A 12 -22.47 -19.11 -15.94
CA GLU A 12 -23.55 -18.69 -15.05
C GLU A 12 -23.17 -18.92 -13.58
N GLU A 13 -22.65 -20.11 -13.28
CA GLU A 13 -22.21 -20.46 -11.93
C GLU A 13 -21.08 -19.55 -11.43
N LEU A 14 -20.07 -19.28 -12.27
CA LEU A 14 -18.99 -18.36 -11.92
C LEU A 14 -19.49 -16.93 -11.72
N ARG A 15 -20.44 -16.45 -12.54
CA ARG A 15 -21.04 -15.12 -12.34
C ARG A 15 -21.77 -15.06 -11.00
N GLU A 16 -22.57 -16.07 -10.65
CA GLU A 16 -23.23 -16.11 -9.35
C GLU A 16 -22.24 -16.12 -8.19
N ALA A 17 -21.17 -16.92 -8.28
CA ALA A 17 -20.10 -16.92 -7.29
C ALA A 17 -19.40 -15.56 -7.18
N LEU A 18 -19.13 -14.89 -8.32
CA LEU A 18 -18.53 -13.55 -8.37
C LEU A 18 -19.43 -12.48 -7.72
N ILE A 19 -20.74 -12.58 -7.89
CA ILE A 19 -21.71 -11.67 -7.25
C ILE A 19 -21.68 -11.85 -5.73
N ALA A 20 -21.46 -13.08 -5.26
CA ALA A 20 -21.36 -13.38 -3.84
C ALA A 20 -19.98 -13.04 -3.21
N VAL A 21 -18.93 -12.75 -3.99
CA VAL A 21 -17.58 -12.50 -3.42
C VAL A 21 -17.46 -11.17 -2.67
N CYS A 22 -18.32 -10.20 -2.95
CA CYS A 22 -18.32 -8.90 -2.30
C CYS A 22 -19.42 -8.82 -1.23
N PRO A 23 -19.07 -8.68 0.05
CA PRO A 23 -20.06 -8.47 1.09
C PRO A 23 -20.50 -7.00 0.98
N GLU A 24 -21.57 -6.73 0.22
CA GLU A 24 -22.03 -5.36 -0.06
C GLU A 24 -22.49 -4.59 1.20
N ARG A 25 -22.59 -5.25 2.35
CA ARG A 25 -22.94 -4.62 3.62
C ARG A 25 -21.80 -4.80 4.61
N GLY A 26 -21.08 -3.70 4.89
CA GLY A 26 -20.09 -3.63 5.99
C GLY A 26 -20.64 -3.89 7.40
N VAL A 27 -21.91 -4.30 7.51
CA VAL A 27 -22.58 -4.72 8.75
C VAL A 27 -22.63 -6.27 8.85
N GLU A 28 -22.53 -7.01 7.74
CA GLU A 28 -22.67 -8.48 7.73
C GLU A 28 -21.37 -9.24 8.03
N GLU A 29 -20.19 -8.64 7.90
CA GLU A 29 -18.93 -9.20 8.43
C GLU A 29 -18.89 -9.29 9.97
N GLN A 30 -19.87 -8.68 10.65
CA GLN A 30 -20.09 -8.81 12.09
C GLN A 30 -21.16 -9.84 12.48
N ARG A 31 -21.89 -10.42 11.49
CA ARG A 31 -22.96 -11.40 11.72
C ARG A 31 -22.62 -12.82 11.27
N GLU A 32 -21.57 -13.01 10.48
CA GLU A 32 -21.23 -14.35 9.97
C GLU A 32 -20.49 -15.23 10.99
N ASP A 33 -20.83 -16.51 10.94
CA ASP A 33 -20.10 -17.64 11.52
C ASP A 33 -18.57 -17.42 11.43
N THR A 34 -17.90 -17.45 12.58
CA THR A 34 -16.49 -17.08 12.79
C THR A 34 -15.57 -17.80 11.80
N THR A 35 -15.90 -19.04 11.44
CA THR A 35 -15.14 -19.86 10.49
C THR A 35 -15.36 -19.42 9.04
N ARG A 36 -16.57 -18.99 8.67
CA ARG A 36 -16.89 -18.53 7.30
C ARG A 36 -16.14 -17.23 6.96
N SER A 37 -16.05 -16.32 7.93
CA SER A 37 -15.34 -15.04 7.75
C SER A 37 -13.83 -15.23 7.50
N LEU A 38 -13.18 -16.21 8.15
CA LEU A 38 -11.74 -16.45 7.97
C LEU A 38 -11.40 -17.18 6.67
N LYS A 39 -12.28 -18.07 6.19
CA LYS A 39 -12.12 -18.69 4.86
C LYS A 39 -12.09 -17.66 3.73
N GLN A 40 -12.74 -16.51 3.92
CA GLN A 40 -12.77 -15.39 2.97
C GLN A 40 -11.62 -14.38 3.13
N PHE A 41 -10.73 -14.57 4.13
CA PHE A 41 -9.57 -13.70 4.38
C PHE A 41 -8.27 -14.35 3.89
N LEU A 42 -7.47 -13.63 3.10
CA LEU A 42 -6.15 -14.09 2.68
C LEU A 42 -5.07 -13.61 3.66
N LEU A 43 -4.42 -14.55 4.35
CA LEU A 43 -3.24 -14.26 5.16
C LEU A 43 -1.99 -14.12 4.26
N THR A 44 -1.75 -12.91 3.75
CA THR A 44 -0.59 -12.61 2.90
C THR A 44 0.73 -12.78 3.68
N GLY A 45 1.87 -12.89 2.95
CA GLY A 45 3.19 -12.97 3.58
C GLY A 45 3.50 -11.77 4.48
N ARG A 46 3.12 -10.55 4.06
CA ARG A 46 3.25 -9.33 4.87
C ARG A 46 2.32 -9.34 6.09
N ALA A 47 1.07 -9.73 5.91
CA ALA A 47 0.10 -9.82 7.00
C ALA A 47 0.55 -10.86 8.05
N ARG A 48 1.11 -11.99 7.61
CA ARG A 48 1.73 -12.99 8.48
C ARG A 48 2.92 -12.40 9.24
N ALA A 49 3.86 -11.76 8.55
CA ALA A 49 5.03 -11.14 9.18
C ALA A 49 4.65 -10.08 10.23
N ALA A 50 3.57 -9.32 9.98
CA ALA A 50 3.05 -8.32 10.92
C ALA A 50 2.59 -8.92 12.27
N LEU A 51 2.35 -10.23 12.34
CA LEU A 51 1.99 -10.93 13.58
C LEU A 51 3.20 -11.28 14.46
N SER A 52 4.43 -11.10 13.98
CA SER A 52 5.66 -11.33 14.75
C SER A 52 5.63 -10.62 16.12
N PRO A 53 6.13 -11.22 17.21
CA PRO A 53 6.15 -10.59 18.54
C PRO A 53 6.89 -9.25 18.61
N ASP A 54 7.81 -8.97 17.67
CA ASP A 54 8.58 -7.72 17.64
C ASP A 54 7.89 -6.60 16.86
N THR A 55 6.81 -6.90 16.15
CA THR A 55 5.96 -5.88 15.53
C THR A 55 4.93 -5.39 16.56
N TYR A 56 5.02 -4.15 17.01
CA TYR A 56 4.11 -3.58 18.00
C TYR A 56 2.93 -2.86 17.37
N LEU A 57 3.12 -2.29 16.17
CA LEU A 57 2.10 -1.51 15.48
C LEU A 57 1.85 -2.10 14.09
N VAL A 58 0.59 -2.38 13.78
CA VAL A 58 0.13 -2.85 12.48
C VAL A 58 -0.79 -1.79 11.90
N ILE A 59 -0.39 -1.20 10.79
CA ILE A 59 -1.09 -0.08 10.15
C ILE A 59 -1.80 -0.61 8.91
N GLY A 60 -3.03 -0.18 8.66
CA GLY A 60 -3.68 -0.46 7.38
C GLY A 60 -5.02 0.25 7.22
N ASP A 61 -5.48 0.41 5.99
CA ASP A 61 -6.76 1.04 5.68
C ASP A 61 -7.97 0.21 6.15
N ARG A 62 -9.17 0.80 6.06
CA ARG A 62 -10.42 0.05 6.23
C ARG A 62 -10.46 -1.09 5.21
N GLY A 63 -10.84 -2.29 5.67
CA GLY A 63 -10.84 -3.50 4.83
C GLY A 63 -9.46 -4.13 4.55
N ALA A 64 -8.36 -3.60 5.11
CA ALA A 64 -7.03 -4.19 4.93
C ALA A 64 -6.81 -5.54 5.65
N GLY A 65 -7.77 -5.99 6.47
CA GLY A 65 -7.71 -7.28 7.18
C GLY A 65 -7.32 -7.23 8.66
N LYS A 66 -7.22 -6.04 9.26
CA LYS A 66 -6.84 -5.85 10.68
C LYS A 66 -7.66 -6.71 11.65
N THR A 67 -8.99 -6.65 11.55
CA THR A 67 -9.90 -7.43 12.40
C THR A 67 -9.72 -8.95 12.23
N ALA A 68 -9.44 -9.43 11.01
CA ALA A 68 -9.15 -10.84 10.78
C ALA A 68 -7.83 -11.26 11.44
N LEU A 69 -6.78 -10.43 11.37
CA LEU A 69 -5.52 -10.65 12.09
C LEU A 69 -5.71 -10.67 13.61
N CYS A 70 -6.54 -9.77 14.16
CA CYS A 70 -6.90 -9.79 15.58
C CYS A 70 -7.65 -11.07 15.98
N ARG A 71 -8.50 -11.61 15.10
CA ARG A 71 -9.19 -12.90 15.32
C ARG A 71 -8.19 -14.05 15.33
N LEU A 72 -7.30 -14.12 14.35
CA LEU A 72 -6.23 -15.12 14.28
C LEU A 72 -5.33 -15.11 15.52
N LEU A 73 -5.05 -13.93 16.09
CA LEU A 73 -4.26 -13.83 17.33
C LEU A 73 -5.04 -14.21 18.58
N ALA A 74 -6.31 -13.84 18.68
CA ALA A 74 -7.09 -14.02 19.91
C ALA A 74 -7.46 -15.49 20.16
N ASP A 75 -7.70 -16.26 19.11
CA ASP A 75 -8.15 -17.65 19.21
C ASP A 75 -6.94 -18.61 19.32
N PRO A 76 -6.82 -19.41 20.39
CA PRO A 76 -5.76 -20.42 20.53
C PRO A 76 -5.67 -21.44 19.39
N GLU A 77 -6.79 -21.86 18.81
CA GLU A 77 -6.81 -22.89 17.77
C GLU A 77 -6.30 -22.32 16.44
N LEU A 78 -6.67 -21.08 16.14
CA LEU A 78 -6.27 -20.37 14.91
C LEU A 78 -4.81 -19.89 14.89
N ARG A 79 -4.14 -19.92 16.06
CA ARG A 79 -2.75 -19.47 16.19
C ARG A 79 -1.73 -20.47 15.65
N GLN A 80 -2.12 -21.71 15.42
CA GLN A 80 -1.20 -22.73 14.92
C GLN A 80 -0.62 -22.31 13.57
N GLY A 81 0.71 -22.38 13.44
CA GLY A 81 1.43 -21.96 12.23
C GLY A 81 1.63 -20.46 12.06
N LEU A 82 1.09 -19.59 12.92
CA LEU A 82 1.44 -18.17 12.91
C LEU A 82 2.90 -17.98 13.39
N PRO A 83 3.59 -16.87 13.04
CA PRO A 83 4.97 -16.63 13.46
C PRO A 83 5.03 -16.15 14.92
N LEU A 84 4.46 -16.95 15.83
CA LEU A 84 4.44 -16.75 17.26
C LEU A 84 5.12 -17.94 17.94
N PRO A 85 5.93 -17.70 18.99
CA PRO A 85 6.40 -18.79 19.84
C PRO A 85 5.22 -19.56 20.47
N ASP A 86 5.30 -20.89 20.52
CA ASP A 86 4.25 -21.77 21.05
C ASP A 86 3.79 -21.41 22.47
N ASN A 87 4.69 -20.83 23.26
CA ASN A 87 4.47 -20.42 24.64
C ASN A 87 3.95 -18.97 24.79
N THR A 88 3.37 -18.40 23.73
CA THR A 88 2.77 -17.07 23.73
C THR A 88 1.31 -17.10 24.20
N VAL A 89 1.02 -16.31 25.22
CA VAL A 89 -0.35 -15.99 25.66
C VAL A 89 -0.82 -14.75 24.92
N VAL A 90 -2.06 -14.75 24.44
CA VAL A 90 -2.69 -13.56 23.87
C VAL A 90 -3.88 -13.16 24.72
N ARG A 91 -4.00 -11.86 24.98
CA ARG A 91 -5.14 -11.23 25.63
C ARG A 91 -5.57 -10.00 24.83
N VAL A 92 -6.84 -9.67 24.91
CA VAL A 92 -7.40 -8.48 24.27
C VAL A 92 -7.27 -7.33 25.26
N GLY A 93 -6.38 -6.38 24.98
CA GLY A 93 -6.25 -5.14 25.74
C GLY A 93 -7.43 -4.21 25.48
N PHE A 94 -7.82 -4.05 24.22
CA PHE A 94 -9.03 -3.32 23.82
C PHE A 94 -9.51 -3.81 22.45
N ALA A 95 -10.80 -4.08 22.31
CA ALA A 95 -11.48 -4.33 21.02
C ALA A 95 -13.00 -4.25 21.24
N ARG A 96 -13.74 -3.79 20.22
CA ARG A 96 -15.21 -3.72 20.23
C ARG A 96 -15.79 -5.00 19.65
N ARG A 97 -15.68 -6.10 20.38
CA ARG A 97 -16.41 -7.33 20.05
C ARG A 97 -17.75 -7.35 20.76
N GLN A 98 -18.82 -7.73 20.06
CA GLN A 98 -20.02 -8.23 20.72
C GLN A 98 -19.65 -9.54 21.41
N GLY A 99 -19.76 -9.58 22.73
CA GLY A 99 -19.23 -10.67 23.55
C GLY A 99 -18.14 -10.17 24.48
N ASP A 100 -18.58 -9.59 25.59
CA ASP A 100 -17.94 -9.57 26.90
C ASP A 100 -16.40 -9.47 26.95
N THR A 101 -15.83 -8.40 26.39
CA THR A 101 -14.48 -7.99 26.82
C THR A 101 -14.52 -7.34 28.21
N GLY A 102 -15.73 -7.07 28.74
CA GLY A 102 -16.02 -6.26 29.91
C GLY A 102 -15.54 -4.81 29.80
N GLN A 103 -15.07 -4.35 28.63
CA GLN A 103 -14.45 -3.03 28.48
C GLN A 103 -15.52 -1.93 28.55
N PRO A 104 -15.16 -0.71 28.97
CA PRO A 104 -16.10 0.40 28.97
C PRO A 104 -16.55 0.79 27.56
N ASP A 105 -17.77 1.33 27.46
CA ASP A 105 -18.26 1.90 26.22
C ASP A 105 -17.66 3.29 25.93
N ALA A 106 -17.93 3.83 24.73
CA ALA A 106 -17.25 5.03 24.24
C ALA A 106 -17.76 6.26 24.99
N ASP A 107 -19.06 6.30 25.28
CA ASP A 107 -19.69 7.42 25.94
C ASP A 107 -19.24 7.48 27.41
N SER A 108 -19.17 6.33 28.08
CA SER A 108 -18.65 6.24 29.44
C SER A 108 -17.17 6.62 29.54
N LEU A 109 -16.33 6.13 28.60
CA LEU A 109 -14.90 6.45 28.57
C LEU A 109 -14.68 7.94 28.26
N HIS A 110 -15.40 8.48 27.28
CA HIS A 110 -15.36 9.90 26.93
C HIS A 110 -15.83 10.79 28.08
N ALA A 111 -16.90 10.41 28.78
CA ALA A 111 -17.40 11.14 29.93
C ALA A 111 -16.41 11.15 31.10
N ALA A 112 -15.64 10.08 31.30
CA ALA A 112 -14.63 10.00 32.36
C ALA A 112 -13.35 10.78 32.04
N LEU A 113 -12.96 10.86 30.76
CA LEU A 113 -11.76 11.56 30.30
C LEU A 113 -12.05 12.99 29.81
N LYS A 114 -13.25 13.51 30.05
CA LYS A 114 -13.62 14.86 29.62
C LYS A 114 -12.77 15.91 30.35
N GLY A 115 -11.91 16.60 29.60
CA GLY A 115 -10.98 17.60 30.14
C GLY A 115 -9.72 17.01 30.78
N ALA A 116 -9.51 15.70 30.65
CA ALA A 116 -8.35 15.02 31.19
C ALA A 116 -7.07 15.39 30.45
N ASP A 117 -5.96 15.46 31.17
CA ASP A 117 -4.63 15.67 30.62
C ASP A 117 -3.98 14.35 30.14
N LEU A 118 -2.77 14.44 29.58
CA LEU A 118 -2.04 13.28 29.06
C LEU A 118 -1.70 12.24 30.16
N ALA A 119 -1.53 12.67 31.41
CA ALA A 119 -1.21 11.78 32.53
C ALA A 119 -2.45 10.98 32.95
N GLU A 120 -3.61 11.61 33.06
CA GLU A 120 -4.89 10.95 33.33
C GLU A 120 -5.26 9.94 32.24
N HIS A 121 -5.06 10.30 30.96
CA HIS A 121 -5.25 9.36 29.85
C HIS A 121 -4.31 8.13 29.96
N ARG A 122 -3.06 8.33 30.40
CA ARG A 122 -2.12 7.24 30.64
C ARG A 122 -2.54 6.36 31.81
N LEU A 123 -3.05 6.95 32.90
CA LEU A 123 -3.58 6.22 34.06
C LEU A 123 -4.81 5.39 33.66
N MET A 124 -5.70 5.93 32.83
CA MET A 124 -6.81 5.16 32.28
C MET A 124 -6.31 3.92 31.53
N TRP A 125 -5.32 4.06 30.65
CA TRP A 125 -4.74 2.90 29.95
C TRP A 125 -4.07 1.90 30.87
N LEU A 126 -3.42 2.35 31.94
CA LEU A 126 -2.84 1.47 32.96
C LEU A 126 -3.94 0.64 33.67
N GLY A 127 -5.07 1.27 33.98
CA GLY A 127 -6.23 0.59 34.56
C GLY A 127 -6.86 -0.41 33.59
N LEU A 128 -7.10 0.00 32.32
CA LEU A 128 -7.67 -0.89 31.29
C LEU A 128 -6.75 -2.09 31.00
N LEU A 129 -5.42 -1.87 31.02
CA LEU A 129 -4.40 -2.91 30.95
C LEU A 129 -4.52 -3.88 32.13
N GLY A 130 -4.63 -3.36 33.36
CA GLY A 130 -4.80 -4.18 34.56
C GLY A 130 -6.07 -5.00 34.52
N ARG A 131 -7.16 -4.41 34.04
CA ARG A 131 -8.44 -5.10 33.89
C ARG A 131 -8.38 -6.21 32.85
N ALA A 132 -7.75 -5.97 31.71
CA ALA A 132 -7.53 -6.98 30.67
C ALA A 132 -6.67 -8.17 31.15
N LEU A 133 -5.91 -7.97 32.23
CA LEU A 133 -5.00 -8.93 32.84
C LEU A 133 -5.42 -9.34 34.26
N LEU A 134 -6.68 -9.08 34.65
CA LEU A 134 -7.12 -9.23 36.03
C LEU A 134 -6.83 -10.64 36.57
N GLU A 135 -7.14 -11.69 35.80
CA GLU A 135 -6.88 -13.07 36.19
C GLU A 135 -5.39 -13.38 36.36
N GLU A 136 -4.53 -12.84 35.49
CA GLU A 136 -3.08 -13.01 35.58
C GLU A 136 -2.46 -12.23 36.74
N LEU A 137 -3.09 -11.13 37.14
CA LEU A 137 -2.61 -10.20 38.14
C LEU A 137 -3.13 -10.50 39.55
N LYS A 138 -4.28 -11.17 39.71
CA LYS A 138 -4.91 -11.53 41.00
C LYS A 138 -3.91 -11.89 42.11
N PRO A 139 -2.85 -12.71 41.90
CA PRO A 139 -1.89 -13.05 42.95
C PRO A 139 -1.04 -11.89 43.49
N TYR A 140 -1.03 -10.75 42.80
CA TYR A 140 -0.18 -9.59 43.08
C TYR A 140 -0.98 -8.33 43.46
N LEU A 141 -2.31 -8.41 43.43
CA LEU A 141 -3.20 -7.29 43.74
C LEU A 141 -3.73 -7.42 45.16
N ASP A 142 -3.93 -6.28 45.83
CA ASP A 142 -4.76 -6.24 47.04
C ASP A 142 -6.25 -6.28 46.68
N ALA A 143 -7.11 -6.37 47.71
CA ALA A 143 -8.55 -6.47 47.52
C ALA A 143 -9.15 -5.21 46.88
N GLU A 144 -8.65 -4.03 47.24
CA GLU A 144 -9.17 -2.74 46.74
C GLU A 144 -8.88 -2.57 45.25
N LEU A 145 -7.64 -2.81 44.82
CA LEU A 145 -7.25 -2.72 43.42
C LEU A 145 -7.90 -3.84 42.60
N SER A 146 -7.99 -5.06 43.13
CA SER A 146 -8.70 -6.15 42.45
C SER A 146 -10.18 -5.84 42.24
N GLU A 147 -10.84 -5.20 43.21
CA GLU A 147 -12.23 -4.78 43.10
C GLU A 147 -12.41 -3.65 42.08
N ALA A 148 -11.54 -2.62 42.13
CA ALA A 148 -11.58 -1.50 41.20
C ALA A 148 -11.40 -1.95 39.74
N LEU A 149 -10.48 -2.89 39.48
CA LEU A 149 -10.28 -3.45 38.15
C LEU A 149 -11.48 -4.31 37.70
N ALA A 150 -12.12 -5.06 38.60
CA ALA A 150 -13.26 -5.91 38.25
C ALA A 150 -14.51 -5.11 37.83
N GLN A 151 -14.65 -3.88 38.32
CA GLN A 151 -15.77 -3.01 38.00
C GLN A 151 -15.59 -2.36 36.60
N ASN A 152 -16.62 -2.45 35.76
CA ASN A 152 -16.64 -1.76 34.47
C ASN A 152 -17.11 -0.30 34.60
N ASP A 153 -16.38 0.50 35.38
CA ASP A 153 -16.65 1.93 35.61
C ASP A 153 -15.36 2.74 35.37
N PRO A 154 -15.25 3.46 34.24
CA PRO A 154 -14.09 4.28 33.91
C PRO A 154 -13.70 5.31 34.97
N ARG A 155 -14.67 5.93 35.64
CA ARG A 155 -14.38 6.98 36.63
C ARG A 155 -13.71 6.37 37.86
N ARG A 156 -14.28 5.27 38.36
CA ARG A 156 -13.69 4.53 39.48
C ARG A 156 -12.31 3.97 39.13
N LEU A 157 -12.16 3.47 37.91
CA LEU A 157 -10.88 2.97 37.41
C LEU A 157 -9.81 4.07 37.39
N LEU A 158 -10.16 5.26 36.89
CA LEU A 158 -9.25 6.42 36.89
C LEU A 158 -8.86 6.82 38.31
N THR A 159 -9.83 6.98 39.21
CA THR A 159 -9.59 7.32 40.62
C THR A 159 -8.70 6.29 41.32
N ALA A 160 -8.91 5.00 41.07
CA ALA A 160 -8.05 3.95 41.61
C ALA A 160 -6.62 4.05 41.06
N MET A 161 -6.44 4.37 39.78
CA MET A 161 -5.11 4.51 39.17
C MET A 161 -4.37 5.77 39.65
N GLU A 162 -5.08 6.87 39.91
CA GLU A 162 -4.52 8.05 40.56
C GLU A 162 -3.95 7.73 41.95
N ALA A 163 -4.66 6.92 42.73
CA ALA A 163 -4.24 6.54 44.07
C ALA A 163 -3.19 5.40 44.11
N MET A 164 -3.29 4.43 43.20
CA MET A 164 -2.64 3.12 43.32
C MET A 164 -1.78 2.72 42.10
N SER A 165 -1.48 3.64 41.18
CA SER A 165 -0.67 3.33 39.99
C SER A 165 0.69 2.68 40.29
N ALA A 166 1.35 3.06 41.39
CA ALA A 166 2.61 2.45 41.81
C ALA A 166 2.47 0.94 42.11
N ALA A 167 1.43 0.57 42.86
CA ALA A 167 1.12 -0.84 43.16
C ALA A 167 0.77 -1.61 41.87
N MET A 168 0.05 -0.96 40.96
CA MET A 168 -0.30 -1.54 39.66
C MET A 168 0.94 -1.81 38.78
N TYR A 169 1.91 -0.87 38.74
CA TYR A 169 3.19 -1.09 38.05
C TYR A 169 4.00 -2.21 38.69
N GLU A 170 4.02 -2.32 40.01
CA GLU A 170 4.70 -3.41 40.72
C GLU A 170 4.07 -4.77 40.39
N ALA A 171 2.74 -4.86 40.34
CA ALA A 171 2.03 -6.07 39.96
C ALA A 171 2.37 -6.50 38.52
N LEU A 172 2.43 -5.55 37.57
CA LEU A 172 2.84 -5.83 36.18
C LEU A 172 4.30 -6.28 36.08
N ALA A 173 5.20 -5.70 36.87
CA ALA A 173 6.59 -6.12 36.91
C ALA A 173 6.73 -7.57 37.43
N LYS A 174 6.02 -7.93 38.50
CA LYS A 174 5.98 -9.31 39.03
C LYS A 174 5.40 -10.30 38.01
N LEU A 175 4.37 -9.88 37.27
CA LEU A 175 3.81 -10.68 36.18
C LEU A 175 4.84 -10.90 35.06
N ASP A 176 5.53 -9.86 34.61
CA ASP A 176 6.56 -9.94 33.57
C ASP A 176 7.72 -10.86 33.98
N GLU A 177 8.18 -10.76 35.24
CA GLU A 177 9.21 -11.63 35.81
C GLU A 177 8.76 -13.09 35.83
N ARG A 178 7.52 -13.37 36.27
CA ARG A 178 6.96 -14.72 36.23
C ARG A 178 6.93 -15.27 34.81
N LEU A 179 6.47 -14.49 33.84
CA LEU A 179 6.45 -14.89 32.42
C LEU A 179 7.87 -15.18 31.93
N HIS A 180 8.85 -14.36 32.33
CA HIS A 180 10.25 -14.54 31.97
C HIS A 180 10.82 -15.86 32.49
N ASN A 181 10.58 -16.15 33.77
CA ASN A 181 11.02 -17.38 34.42
C ASN A 181 10.35 -18.63 33.83
N GLN A 182 9.13 -18.50 33.31
CA GLN A 182 8.42 -19.56 32.60
C GLN A 182 8.79 -19.67 31.12
N GLY A 183 9.65 -18.78 30.61
CA GLY A 183 9.97 -18.67 29.20
C GLY A 183 8.82 -18.16 28.31
N ARG A 184 7.69 -17.77 28.89
CA ARG A 184 6.46 -17.37 28.17
C ARG A 184 6.49 -15.90 27.78
N SER A 185 5.77 -15.56 26.72
CA SER A 185 5.44 -14.18 26.35
C SER A 185 3.94 -13.93 26.45
N LEU A 186 3.55 -12.68 26.68
CA LEU A 186 2.17 -12.26 26.68
C LEU A 186 2.00 -11.07 25.72
N ILE A 187 1.13 -11.23 24.73
CA ILE A 187 0.77 -10.19 23.77
C ILE A 187 -0.59 -9.61 24.13
N LEU A 188 -0.67 -8.28 24.23
CA LEU A 188 -1.92 -7.54 24.31
C LEU A 188 -2.33 -6.98 22.96
N VAL A 189 -3.47 -7.43 22.47
CA VAL A 189 -4.05 -6.97 21.21
C VAL A 189 -4.94 -5.75 21.46
N TYR A 190 -4.70 -4.69 20.70
CA TYR A 190 -5.52 -3.49 20.64
C TYR A 190 -6.07 -3.35 19.22
N ASP A 191 -7.39 -3.39 19.07
CA ASP A 191 -8.12 -3.23 17.80
C ASP A 191 -9.30 -2.27 18.01
N ASP A 192 -9.96 -1.86 16.93
CA ASP A 192 -11.12 -0.96 16.95
C ASP A 192 -10.86 0.35 17.72
N LEU A 193 -9.61 0.82 17.73
CA LEU A 193 -9.24 2.07 18.40
C LEU A 193 -9.95 3.29 17.80
N ASP A 194 -10.47 3.19 16.58
CA ASP A 194 -11.33 4.20 15.96
C ASP A 194 -12.77 4.24 16.52
N LEU A 195 -13.13 3.26 17.36
CA LEU A 195 -14.38 3.20 18.13
C LEU A 195 -14.15 3.47 19.63
N LEU A 196 -12.96 3.97 19.99
CA LEU A 196 -12.58 4.27 21.38
C LEU A 196 -13.37 5.45 21.94
N MET A 197 -13.62 6.46 21.10
CA MET A 197 -14.29 7.71 21.46
C MET A 197 -15.39 8.05 20.45
N PRO A 198 -16.39 8.88 20.82
CA PRO A 198 -17.54 9.18 19.96
C PRO A 198 -17.20 10.08 18.76
N THR A 199 -16.12 10.87 18.83
CA THR A 199 -15.71 11.76 17.74
C THR A 199 -14.28 11.50 17.31
N TRP A 200 -13.98 11.71 16.03
CA TRP A 200 -12.65 11.51 15.46
C TRP A 200 -11.57 12.29 16.19
N GLU A 201 -11.84 13.55 16.54
CA GLU A 201 -10.90 14.44 17.23
C GLU A 201 -10.54 13.94 18.62
N SER A 202 -11.50 13.35 19.31
CA SER A 202 -11.29 12.84 20.67
C SER A 202 -10.45 11.54 20.70
N LEU A 203 -10.16 10.93 19.55
CA LEU A 203 -9.34 9.72 19.47
C LEU A 203 -7.84 9.97 19.71
N PHE A 204 -7.34 11.17 19.39
CA PHE A 204 -5.90 11.42 19.32
C PHE A 204 -5.20 11.34 20.69
N GLU A 205 -5.67 12.07 21.69
CA GLU A 205 -5.04 12.08 23.03
C GLU A 205 -5.03 10.70 23.72
N PRO A 206 -6.14 9.93 23.72
CA PRO A 206 -6.12 8.56 24.20
C PRO A 206 -5.14 7.67 23.45
N ILE A 207 -5.12 7.68 22.11
CA ILE A 207 -4.22 6.80 21.33
C ILE A 207 -2.75 7.19 21.55
N ARG A 208 -2.44 8.50 21.62
CA ARG A 208 -1.10 9.00 21.95
C ARG A 208 -0.67 8.55 23.35
N SER A 209 -1.59 8.55 24.31
CA SER A 209 -1.32 8.07 25.67
C SER A 209 -1.07 6.57 25.75
N LEU A 210 -1.78 5.75 24.95
CA LEU A 210 -1.51 4.32 24.81
C LEU A 210 -0.10 4.08 24.29
N PHE A 211 0.28 4.81 23.25
CA PHE A 211 1.62 4.75 22.67
C PHE A 211 2.69 5.18 23.66
N ALA A 212 2.45 6.26 24.40
CA ALA A 212 3.38 6.75 25.42
C ALA A 212 3.55 5.76 26.58
N LEU A 213 2.50 5.04 26.98
CA LEU A 213 2.56 3.96 27.98
C LEU A 213 3.47 2.82 27.48
N TRP A 214 3.21 2.28 26.30
CA TRP A 214 4.02 1.17 25.78
C TRP A 214 5.45 1.58 25.46
N GLN A 215 5.65 2.81 24.98
CA GLN A 215 6.98 3.35 24.77
C GLN A 215 7.78 3.39 26.08
N SER A 216 7.19 3.92 27.16
CA SER A 216 7.90 4.02 28.44
C SER A 216 8.19 2.66 29.07
N GLN A 217 7.29 1.69 28.89
CA GLN A 217 7.38 0.39 29.55
C GLN A 217 8.09 -0.69 28.73
N SER A 218 8.22 -0.53 27.42
CA SER A 218 8.86 -1.51 26.51
C SER A 218 10.32 -1.86 26.83
N ARG A 219 11.03 -1.00 27.57
CA ARG A 219 12.41 -1.26 28.05
C ARG A 219 12.42 -1.99 29.38
N VAL A 220 11.32 -1.92 30.13
CA VAL A 220 11.15 -2.51 31.46
C VAL A 220 10.56 -3.90 31.33
N TRP A 221 9.43 -4.03 30.63
CA TRP A 221 8.75 -5.29 30.41
C TRP A 221 9.37 -6.07 29.25
N ARG A 222 9.84 -7.29 29.53
CA ARG A 222 10.56 -8.14 28.57
C ARG A 222 9.61 -9.09 27.84
N ARG A 223 8.55 -9.51 28.53
CA ARG A 223 7.60 -10.54 28.10
C ARG A 223 6.19 -9.99 27.85
N LEU A 224 5.82 -8.85 28.43
CA LEU A 224 4.60 -8.11 28.06
C LEU A 224 4.83 -7.29 26.79
N ARG A 225 4.03 -7.52 25.74
CA ARG A 225 4.19 -6.85 24.45
C ARG A 225 2.86 -6.36 23.89
N PRO A 226 2.82 -5.17 23.28
CA PRO A 226 1.64 -4.72 22.57
C PRO A 226 1.57 -5.30 21.16
N LYS A 227 0.36 -5.43 20.66
CA LYS A 227 0.02 -5.56 19.24
C LYS A 227 -1.13 -4.60 18.96
N VAL A 228 -0.80 -3.42 18.48
CA VAL A 228 -1.77 -2.37 18.18
C VAL A 228 -2.10 -2.39 16.70
N PHE A 229 -3.37 -2.51 16.36
CA PHE A 229 -3.89 -2.34 15.02
C PHE A 229 -4.47 -0.94 14.90
N LEU A 230 -3.97 -0.15 13.95
CA LEU A 230 -4.38 1.23 13.77
C LEU A 230 -4.70 1.50 12.30
N ARG A 231 -5.71 2.35 12.07
CA ARG A 231 -6.01 2.80 10.72
C ARG A 231 -4.92 3.73 10.19
N LYS A 232 -4.64 3.61 8.89
CA LYS A 232 -3.58 4.38 8.20
C LYS A 232 -3.85 5.89 8.24
N ASP A 233 -5.11 6.29 8.09
CA ASP A 233 -5.54 7.69 8.16
C ASP A 233 -5.43 8.28 9.57
N LEU A 234 -5.76 7.52 10.62
CA LEU A 234 -5.48 7.91 12.00
C LEU A 234 -3.97 8.13 12.19
N PHE A 235 -3.16 7.12 11.86
CA PHE A 235 -1.71 7.18 12.05
C PHE A 235 -1.03 8.31 11.25
N GLY A 236 -1.51 8.56 10.04
CA GLY A 236 -0.97 9.58 9.13
C GLY A 236 -1.44 11.02 9.41
N SER A 237 -2.34 11.21 10.37
CA SER A 237 -2.85 12.54 10.72
C SER A 237 -1.76 13.41 11.39
N GLU A 238 -1.88 14.73 11.26
CA GLU A 238 -0.91 15.64 11.88
C GLU A 238 -1.05 15.67 13.41
N GLU A 239 -2.26 15.46 13.90
CA GLU A 239 -2.59 15.34 15.32
C GLU A 239 -1.95 14.11 15.97
N MET A 240 -1.60 13.08 15.19
CA MET A 240 -0.83 11.94 15.65
C MET A 240 0.68 12.17 15.68
N ARG A 241 1.19 13.32 15.22
CA ARG A 241 2.61 13.66 15.37
C ARG A 241 2.89 14.06 16.82
N PHE A 242 3.56 13.19 17.57
CA PHE A 242 4.09 13.49 18.91
C PHE A 242 5.60 13.29 18.95
N ALA A 243 6.29 14.14 19.71
CA ALA A 243 7.74 14.38 19.64
C ALA A 243 8.64 13.16 19.91
N ASP A 244 8.11 12.02 20.37
CA ASP A 244 8.89 10.82 20.67
C ASP A 244 8.38 9.50 20.04
N GLY A 245 7.17 9.48 19.46
CA GLY A 245 6.52 8.26 18.97
C GLY A 245 7.14 7.64 17.73
N ALA A 246 7.57 8.51 16.81
CA ALA A 246 8.05 8.12 15.49
C ALA A 246 9.25 7.15 15.59
N LYS A 247 10.15 7.32 16.56
CA LYS A 247 11.33 6.46 16.72
C LYS A 247 11.00 5.09 17.32
N PHE A 248 10.02 5.02 18.23
CA PHE A 248 9.67 3.76 18.89
C PHE A 248 9.00 2.77 17.94
N PHE A 249 8.09 3.28 17.11
CA PHE A 249 7.37 2.45 16.14
C PHE A 249 8.11 2.29 14.81
N ALA A 250 9.02 3.19 14.41
CA ALA A 250 9.75 3.09 13.13
C ALA A 250 10.40 1.71 12.89
N THR A 251 10.89 1.05 13.95
CA THR A 251 11.53 -0.28 13.87
C THR A 251 10.61 -1.44 14.26
N ARG A 252 9.39 -1.15 14.72
CA ARG A 252 8.41 -2.12 15.24
C ARG A 252 7.03 -1.97 14.60
N GLN A 253 6.96 -1.37 13.43
CA GLN A 253 5.73 -1.19 12.69
C GLN A 253 5.70 -2.05 11.43
N SER A 254 4.50 -2.44 11.01
CA SER A 254 4.26 -3.07 9.73
C SER A 254 3.02 -2.47 9.10
N THR A 255 3.13 -2.04 7.84
CA THR A 255 1.98 -1.56 7.06
C THR A 255 1.44 -2.70 6.22
N LEU A 256 0.18 -3.04 6.42
CA LEU A 256 -0.56 -3.96 5.58
C LEU A 256 -0.71 -3.32 4.20
N MET A 257 -0.16 -3.97 3.19
CA MET A 257 -0.26 -3.59 1.80
C MET A 257 -0.67 -4.80 0.98
N TRP A 258 -1.43 -4.55 -0.08
CA TRP A 258 -1.91 -5.56 -0.99
C TRP A 258 -1.18 -5.39 -2.32
N SER A 259 -0.41 -6.41 -2.71
CA SER A 259 0.07 -6.47 -4.08
C SER A 259 -1.06 -6.87 -5.02
N GLU A 260 -0.91 -6.57 -6.31
CA GLU A 260 -1.82 -7.08 -7.35
C GLU A 260 -2.02 -8.59 -7.24
N ALA A 261 -0.92 -9.34 -7.08
CA ALA A 261 -0.97 -10.79 -6.91
C ALA A 261 -1.79 -11.21 -5.67
N ASP A 262 -1.62 -10.53 -4.53
CA ASP A 262 -2.41 -10.80 -3.32
C ASP A 262 -3.91 -10.53 -3.52
N LEU A 263 -4.26 -9.47 -4.26
CA LEU A 263 -5.66 -9.12 -4.51
C LEU A 263 -6.36 -10.18 -5.37
N TYR A 264 -5.72 -10.64 -6.44
CA TYR A 264 -6.26 -11.73 -7.26
C TYR A 264 -6.26 -13.07 -6.52
N ALA A 265 -5.24 -13.34 -5.70
CA ALA A 265 -5.23 -14.53 -4.84
C ALA A 265 -6.39 -14.50 -3.83
N LEU A 266 -6.74 -13.32 -3.30
CA LEU A 266 -7.89 -13.14 -2.42
C LEU A 266 -9.21 -13.41 -3.16
N LEU A 267 -9.37 -12.87 -4.36
CA LEU A 267 -10.56 -13.09 -5.18
C LEU A 267 -10.76 -14.59 -5.46
N VAL A 268 -9.73 -15.27 -5.97
CA VAL A 268 -9.77 -16.71 -6.27
C VAL A 268 -9.95 -17.53 -4.99
N LYS A 269 -9.32 -17.13 -3.88
CA LYS A 269 -9.56 -17.73 -2.57
C LYS A 269 -11.03 -17.66 -2.17
N ARG A 270 -11.68 -16.50 -2.32
CA ARG A 270 -13.12 -16.37 -1.99
C ARG A 270 -13.97 -17.26 -2.86
N LEU A 271 -13.67 -17.35 -4.16
CA LEU A 271 -14.35 -18.27 -5.07
C LEU A 271 -14.15 -19.75 -4.68
N LEU A 272 -12.91 -20.15 -4.34
CA LEU A 272 -12.60 -21.52 -3.90
C LEU A 272 -13.32 -21.97 -2.62
N ASN A 273 -13.76 -21.02 -1.79
CA ASN A 273 -14.47 -21.27 -0.53
C ASN A 273 -15.93 -20.77 -0.59
N HIS A 274 -16.43 -20.42 -1.77
CA HIS A 274 -17.83 -20.12 -1.98
C HIS A 274 -18.62 -21.44 -2.03
N GLU A 275 -19.81 -21.46 -1.41
CA GLU A 275 -20.71 -22.59 -1.42
C GLU A 275 -22.12 -22.14 -1.82
N PRO A 276 -22.81 -22.89 -2.71
CA PRO A 276 -22.34 -24.11 -3.39
C PRO A 276 -21.47 -23.78 -4.63
N ASN A 277 -20.41 -24.56 -4.82
CA ASN A 277 -19.70 -24.69 -6.10
C ASN A 277 -19.83 -26.14 -6.61
N SER A 278 -20.01 -26.31 -7.91
CA SER A 278 -19.94 -27.60 -8.58
C SER A 278 -18.50 -28.14 -8.58
N ASP A 279 -18.37 -29.47 -8.64
CA ASP A 279 -17.05 -30.12 -8.76
C ASP A 279 -16.27 -29.64 -9.99
N ALA A 280 -16.98 -29.22 -11.04
CA ALA A 280 -16.38 -28.71 -12.27
C ALA A 280 -15.82 -27.30 -12.09
N LEU A 281 -16.58 -26.38 -11.48
CA LEU A 281 -16.08 -25.04 -11.14
C LEU A 281 -14.92 -25.13 -10.13
N GLN A 282 -15.06 -25.98 -9.12
CA GLN A 282 -14.01 -26.20 -8.13
C GLN A 282 -12.71 -26.69 -8.79
N ARG A 283 -12.78 -27.66 -9.72
CA ARG A 283 -11.60 -28.12 -10.47
C ARG A 283 -10.98 -27.03 -11.31
N TRP A 284 -11.79 -26.26 -12.05
CA TRP A 284 -11.29 -25.17 -12.87
C TRP A 284 -10.53 -24.12 -12.05
N LEU A 285 -11.06 -23.73 -10.87
CA LEU A 285 -10.38 -22.81 -9.96
C LEU A 285 -9.07 -23.39 -9.40
N VAL A 286 -9.01 -24.68 -9.13
CA VAL A 286 -7.78 -25.37 -8.69
C VAL A 286 -6.75 -25.42 -9.82
N ASP A 287 -7.15 -25.74 -11.04
CA ASP A 287 -6.29 -25.78 -12.22
C ASP A 287 -5.73 -24.39 -12.56
N LEU A 288 -6.53 -23.34 -12.37
CA LEU A 288 -6.11 -21.94 -12.49
C LEU A 288 -4.97 -21.60 -11.52
N CYS A 289 -4.96 -22.20 -10.32
CA CYS A 289 -3.86 -22.07 -9.37
C CYS A 289 -2.65 -22.97 -9.68
N GLY A 290 -2.69 -23.77 -10.75
CA GLY A 290 -1.65 -24.76 -11.09
C GLY A 290 -1.90 -26.15 -10.52
N GLY A 291 -3.17 -26.53 -10.32
CA GLY A 291 -3.60 -27.83 -9.80
C GLY A 291 -3.46 -27.96 -8.28
N ASP A 292 -3.60 -29.18 -7.76
CA ASP A 292 -3.55 -29.47 -6.30
C ASP A 292 -2.24 -29.01 -5.63
N GLY A 293 -1.12 -29.00 -6.37
CA GLY A 293 0.16 -28.51 -5.88
C GLY A 293 0.19 -26.98 -5.70
N GLY A 294 -0.65 -26.27 -6.46
CA GLY A 294 -0.77 -24.82 -6.48
C GLY A 294 -1.67 -24.24 -5.38
N ILE A 295 -2.39 -25.08 -4.64
CA ILE A 295 -3.27 -24.66 -3.54
C ILE A 295 -2.79 -25.18 -2.18
N GLY A 296 -3.13 -24.43 -1.14
CA GLY A 296 -3.07 -24.80 0.26
C GLY A 296 -4.46 -25.12 0.78
N ARG A 297 -4.52 -25.97 1.82
CA ARG A 297 -5.76 -26.31 2.54
C ARG A 297 -5.47 -26.18 4.03
N ASP A 298 -6.35 -25.49 4.72
CA ASP A 298 -6.31 -25.29 6.17
C ASP A 298 -7.73 -25.42 6.73
N ALA A 299 -7.89 -25.97 7.93
CA ALA A 299 -9.22 -26.21 8.49
C ALA A 299 -10.02 -24.92 8.72
N HIS A 300 -9.33 -23.83 9.07
CA HIS A 300 -9.94 -22.56 9.44
C HIS A 300 -9.82 -21.51 8.34
N LEU A 301 -8.70 -21.48 7.62
CA LEU A 301 -8.51 -20.61 6.47
C LEU A 301 -9.12 -21.21 5.19
N GLY A 302 -9.49 -22.50 5.15
CA GLY A 302 -10.04 -23.12 3.95
C GLY A 302 -9.00 -23.30 2.85
N ILE A 303 -9.45 -23.27 1.59
CA ILE A 303 -8.61 -23.46 0.41
C ILE A 303 -8.01 -22.11 -0.02
N PHE A 304 -6.74 -22.05 -0.42
CA PHE A 304 -6.13 -20.79 -0.89
C PHE A 304 -5.02 -21.03 -1.92
N PRO A 305 -4.75 -20.07 -2.84
CA PRO A 305 -3.60 -20.16 -3.74
C PRO A 305 -2.28 -20.08 -2.97
N LYS A 306 -1.32 -20.98 -3.26
CA LYS A 306 0.07 -20.90 -2.73
C LYS A 306 0.94 -19.96 -3.54
N ARG A 307 0.64 -19.80 -4.83
CA ARG A 307 1.31 -18.90 -5.76
C ARG A 307 0.27 -18.02 -6.42
N ALA A 308 0.64 -16.77 -6.67
CA ALA A 308 -0.25 -15.76 -7.18
C ALA A 308 0.30 -15.09 -8.45
N GLU A 309 1.56 -15.38 -8.81
CA GLU A 309 2.18 -14.89 -10.04
C GLU A 309 1.42 -15.40 -11.27
N GLY A 310 1.01 -14.47 -12.15
CA GLY A 310 0.24 -14.80 -13.36
C GLY A 310 -1.22 -15.15 -13.12
N LEU A 311 -1.68 -15.23 -11.87
CA LEU A 311 -3.09 -15.52 -11.54
C LEU A 311 -4.04 -14.43 -12.06
N ALA A 312 -3.63 -13.17 -11.94
CA ALA A 312 -4.34 -12.01 -12.49
C ALA A 312 -4.59 -12.19 -13.99
N PHE A 313 -3.51 -12.31 -14.76
CA PHE A 313 -3.53 -12.51 -16.20
C PHE A 313 -4.40 -13.72 -16.61
N ALA A 314 -4.20 -14.88 -15.97
CA ALA A 314 -4.94 -16.09 -16.31
C ALA A 314 -6.44 -15.96 -16.00
N PHE A 315 -6.79 -15.41 -14.83
CA PHE A 315 -8.18 -15.28 -14.39
C PHE A 315 -8.95 -14.27 -15.23
N VAL A 316 -8.42 -13.05 -15.41
CA VAL A 316 -9.14 -11.99 -16.11
C VAL A 316 -9.28 -12.30 -17.59
N ARG A 317 -8.24 -12.87 -18.23
CA ARG A 317 -8.36 -13.26 -19.65
C ARG A 317 -9.38 -14.36 -19.88
N ALA A 318 -9.46 -15.34 -18.99
CA ALA A 318 -10.47 -16.40 -19.09
C ALA A 318 -11.90 -15.86 -18.91
N LEU A 319 -12.07 -14.78 -18.15
CA LEU A 319 -13.37 -14.19 -17.84
C LEU A 319 -13.84 -13.16 -18.88
N ALA A 320 -12.96 -12.24 -19.26
CA ALA A 320 -13.27 -11.02 -20.01
C ALA A 320 -12.61 -10.95 -21.39
N GLY A 321 -11.73 -11.89 -21.72
CA GLY A 321 -10.90 -11.85 -22.91
C GLY A 321 -9.60 -11.05 -22.73
N PRO A 322 -8.80 -10.88 -23.80
CA PRO A 322 -7.45 -10.31 -23.72
C PRO A 322 -7.41 -8.80 -23.43
N THR A 323 -8.49 -8.07 -23.76
CA THR A 323 -8.54 -6.61 -23.63
C THR A 323 -9.88 -6.13 -23.05
N LEU A 324 -9.82 -5.11 -22.19
CA LEU A 324 -10.96 -4.35 -21.67
C LEU A 324 -10.92 -2.90 -22.17
N GLY A 325 -12.07 -2.25 -22.29
CA GLY A 325 -12.22 -0.93 -22.91
C GLY A 325 -12.78 -0.98 -24.33
N GLU A 326 -12.82 0.18 -25.00
CA GLU A 326 -13.30 0.33 -26.38
C GLU A 326 -12.30 1.16 -27.20
N GLY A 327 -12.03 0.73 -28.44
CA GLY A 327 -11.18 1.46 -29.38
C GLY A 327 -9.78 1.76 -28.83
N VAL A 328 -9.37 3.03 -28.88
CA VAL A 328 -8.07 3.52 -28.39
C VAL A 328 -7.90 3.46 -26.87
N THR A 329 -8.97 3.16 -26.12
CA THR A 329 -8.92 2.99 -24.66
C THR A 329 -8.86 1.52 -24.23
N ALA A 330 -8.73 0.61 -25.20
CA ALA A 330 -8.61 -0.80 -24.92
C ALA A 330 -7.20 -1.14 -24.41
N SER A 331 -7.12 -1.72 -23.22
CA SER A 331 -5.86 -2.12 -22.58
C SER A 331 -5.92 -3.60 -22.20
N PRO A 332 -4.77 -4.26 -21.93
CA PRO A 332 -4.76 -5.60 -21.37
C PRO A 332 -5.67 -5.70 -20.15
N SER A 333 -6.54 -6.71 -20.11
CA SER A 333 -7.66 -6.75 -19.16
C SER A 333 -7.23 -6.71 -17.69
N ASP A 334 -6.12 -7.35 -17.35
CA ASP A 334 -5.53 -7.36 -16.00
C ASP A 334 -5.01 -5.98 -15.58
N SER A 335 -4.23 -5.33 -16.45
CA SER A 335 -3.77 -3.95 -16.25
C SER A 335 -4.94 -2.97 -16.12
N TRP A 336 -5.94 -3.10 -17.01
CA TRP A 336 -7.12 -2.24 -17.00
C TRP A 336 -7.84 -2.27 -15.66
N VAL A 337 -8.09 -3.46 -15.10
CA VAL A 337 -8.77 -3.57 -13.80
C VAL A 337 -7.95 -2.86 -12.72
N MET A 338 -6.64 -3.06 -12.70
CA MET A 338 -5.76 -2.45 -11.71
C MET A 338 -5.72 -0.93 -11.82
N ASP A 339 -5.58 -0.38 -13.02
CA ASP A 339 -5.54 1.07 -13.25
C ASP A 339 -6.83 1.77 -12.79
N HIS A 340 -7.96 1.06 -12.82
CA HIS A 340 -9.27 1.61 -12.45
C HIS A 340 -9.64 1.41 -10.96
N ILE A 341 -8.84 0.66 -10.19
CA ILE A 341 -9.04 0.46 -8.74
C ILE A 341 -7.89 0.97 -7.87
N THR A 342 -6.81 1.45 -8.49
CA THR A 342 -5.61 1.95 -7.82
C THR A 342 -5.71 3.46 -7.59
N ASP A 343 -5.30 3.90 -6.41
CA ASP A 343 -5.26 5.32 -6.06
C ASP A 343 -3.98 6.02 -6.55
N GLY A 344 -3.85 7.31 -6.24
CA GLY A 344 -2.71 8.13 -6.62
C GLY A 344 -1.41 7.81 -5.87
N ALA A 345 -1.49 7.04 -4.78
CA ALA A 345 -0.34 6.50 -4.08
C ALA A 345 0.12 5.15 -4.67
N GLY A 346 -0.58 4.62 -5.67
CA GLY A 346 -0.30 3.31 -6.25
C GLY A 346 -0.86 2.15 -5.44
N GLU A 347 -1.81 2.41 -4.53
CA GLU A 347 -2.41 1.40 -3.67
C GLU A 347 -3.81 1.02 -4.15
N ALA A 348 -4.08 -0.29 -4.17
CA ALA A 348 -5.40 -0.86 -4.44
C ALA A 348 -5.88 -1.66 -3.23
N SER A 349 -7.19 -1.59 -2.96
CA SER A 349 -7.79 -2.28 -1.81
C SER A 349 -8.52 -3.57 -2.22
N PRO A 350 -8.56 -4.59 -1.33
CA PRO A 350 -9.43 -5.76 -1.49
C PRO A 350 -10.87 -5.41 -1.87
N ARG A 351 -11.42 -4.41 -1.18
CA ARG A 351 -12.81 -4.00 -1.32
C ARG A 351 -13.10 -3.40 -2.70
N SER A 352 -12.17 -2.62 -3.25
CA SER A 352 -12.29 -2.08 -4.61
C SER A 352 -12.28 -3.19 -5.66
N LEU A 353 -11.36 -4.16 -5.56
CA LEU A 353 -11.28 -5.29 -6.50
C LEU A 353 -12.55 -6.15 -6.43
N LEU A 354 -12.94 -6.59 -5.23
CA LEU A 354 -14.10 -7.47 -5.06
C LEU A 354 -15.39 -6.80 -5.55
N ARG A 355 -15.56 -5.50 -5.29
CA ARG A 355 -16.71 -4.73 -5.78
C ARG A 355 -16.69 -4.59 -7.30
N MET A 356 -15.54 -4.39 -7.92
CA MET A 356 -15.41 -4.34 -9.38
C MET A 356 -15.94 -5.63 -10.01
N PHE A 357 -15.44 -6.78 -9.57
CA PHE A 357 -15.82 -8.08 -10.12
C PHE A 357 -17.28 -8.46 -9.81
N SER A 358 -17.73 -8.24 -8.57
CA SER A 358 -19.12 -8.48 -8.17
C SER A 358 -20.07 -7.67 -9.04
N ARG A 359 -19.84 -6.36 -9.15
CA ARG A 359 -20.73 -5.49 -9.91
C ARG A 359 -20.67 -5.75 -11.41
N ALA A 360 -19.50 -6.08 -11.95
CA ALA A 360 -19.37 -6.45 -13.36
C ALA A 360 -20.15 -7.75 -13.67
N ALA A 361 -20.08 -8.74 -12.78
CA ALA A 361 -20.84 -9.99 -12.91
C ALA A 361 -22.36 -9.76 -12.81
N GLU A 362 -22.82 -8.89 -11.89
CA GLU A 362 -24.24 -8.50 -11.81
C GLU A 362 -24.74 -7.89 -13.11
N LEU A 363 -23.99 -6.95 -13.67
CA LEU A 363 -24.34 -6.28 -14.93
C LEU A 363 -24.29 -7.23 -16.14
N ALA A 364 -23.49 -8.30 -16.05
CA ALA A 364 -23.38 -9.32 -17.09
C ALA A 364 -24.56 -10.30 -17.10
N ARG A 365 -25.36 -10.42 -16.02
CA ARG A 365 -26.56 -11.28 -15.99
C ARG A 365 -27.52 -10.97 -17.15
N ASP A 366 -27.71 -9.68 -17.43
CA ASP A 366 -28.63 -9.20 -18.47
C ASP A 366 -27.96 -9.00 -19.84
N ARG A 367 -26.67 -9.34 -19.98
CA ARG A 367 -25.85 -9.06 -21.16
C ARG A 367 -24.97 -10.26 -21.54
N LEU A 368 -25.56 -11.21 -22.24
CA LEU A 368 -24.83 -12.35 -22.78
C LEU A 368 -24.09 -11.97 -24.07
N GLN A 369 -22.80 -12.28 -24.16
CA GLN A 369 -22.00 -12.17 -25.38
C GLN A 369 -21.33 -13.53 -25.66
N PRO A 370 -21.39 -14.04 -26.91
CA PRO A 370 -20.70 -15.29 -27.26
C PRO A 370 -19.19 -15.20 -27.01
N GLY A 371 -18.63 -16.23 -26.40
CA GLY A 371 -17.20 -16.34 -26.10
C GLY A 371 -16.67 -15.54 -24.89
N VAL A 372 -17.52 -14.82 -24.15
CA VAL A 372 -17.10 -13.98 -23.01
C VAL A 372 -18.03 -14.15 -21.81
N CYS A 373 -17.48 -14.51 -20.65
CA CYS A 373 -18.25 -14.70 -19.42
C CYS A 373 -18.73 -13.36 -18.82
N VAL A 374 -17.86 -12.34 -18.79
CA VAL A 374 -18.20 -10.97 -18.33
C VAL A 374 -17.74 -9.94 -19.38
N PRO A 375 -18.67 -9.31 -20.12
CA PRO A 375 -18.33 -8.35 -21.18
C PRO A 375 -17.57 -7.12 -20.69
N SER A 376 -16.74 -6.54 -21.57
CA SER A 376 -15.97 -5.31 -21.31
C SER A 376 -16.83 -4.15 -20.82
N ALA A 377 -17.99 -3.93 -21.45
CA ALA A 377 -18.93 -2.89 -21.06
C ALA A 377 -19.44 -3.04 -19.60
N CYS A 378 -19.47 -4.26 -19.05
CA CYS A 378 -19.88 -4.48 -17.67
C CYS A 378 -18.81 -4.02 -16.67
N PHE A 379 -17.52 -4.23 -16.97
CA PHE A 379 -16.42 -3.69 -16.17
C PHE A 379 -16.37 -2.15 -16.21
N VAL A 380 -16.52 -1.55 -17.39
CA VAL A 380 -16.58 -0.09 -17.54
C VAL A 380 -17.72 0.51 -16.70
N ASN A 381 -18.90 -0.11 -16.72
CA ASN A 381 -20.04 0.35 -15.94
C ASN A 381 -19.89 0.06 -14.43
N ALA A 382 -19.23 -1.04 -14.06
CA ALA A 382 -18.93 -1.38 -12.66
C ALA A 382 -17.95 -0.38 -12.03
N GLN A 383 -16.98 0.12 -12.81
CA GLN A 383 -16.00 1.10 -12.36
C GLN A 383 -16.65 2.34 -11.73
N ARG A 384 -17.74 2.85 -12.32
CA ARG A 384 -18.48 3.99 -11.78
C ARG A 384 -18.99 3.72 -10.36
N VAL A 385 -19.56 2.54 -10.14
CA VAL A 385 -20.07 2.11 -8.82
C VAL A 385 -18.94 1.96 -7.80
N VAL A 386 -17.81 1.39 -8.22
CA VAL A 386 -16.60 1.30 -7.38
C VAL A 386 -16.13 2.69 -6.96
N SER A 387 -16.07 3.62 -7.92
CA SER A 387 -15.61 4.99 -7.69
C SER A 387 -16.51 5.77 -6.74
N GLU A 388 -17.83 5.76 -6.98
CA GLU A 388 -18.81 6.40 -6.12
C GLU A 388 -18.77 5.84 -4.70
N ALA A 389 -18.61 4.53 -4.55
CA ALA A 389 -18.54 3.89 -3.25
C ALA A 389 -17.23 4.22 -2.51
N ARG A 390 -16.10 4.34 -3.21
CA ARG A 390 -14.83 4.74 -2.59
C ARG A 390 -14.88 6.19 -2.09
N VAL A 391 -15.48 7.10 -2.86
CA VAL A 391 -15.68 8.50 -2.40
C VAL A 391 -16.62 8.56 -1.20
N ARG A 392 -17.67 7.73 -1.16
CA ARG A 392 -18.56 7.64 0.01
C ARG A 392 -17.82 7.17 1.26
N GLU A 393 -16.95 6.17 1.14
CA GLU A 393 -16.12 5.68 2.24
C GLU A 393 -15.16 6.75 2.76
N LEU A 394 -14.53 7.53 1.86
CA LEU A 394 -13.65 8.63 2.24
C LEU A 394 -14.40 9.77 2.96
N LYS A 395 -15.65 10.04 2.55
CA LYS A 395 -16.52 11.01 3.25
C LYS A 395 -16.83 10.59 4.69
N GLU A 396 -16.95 9.29 4.96
CA GLU A 396 -17.12 8.77 6.32
C GLU A 396 -15.83 8.86 7.16
N GLU A 397 -14.69 9.16 6.54
CA GLU A 397 -13.39 9.34 7.22
C GLU A 397 -13.10 10.83 7.45
N ASP A 398 -13.28 11.66 6.43
CA ASP A 398 -13.06 13.11 6.44
C ASP A 398 -14.32 13.77 5.82
N HIS A 399 -15.19 14.34 6.65
CA HIS A 399 -16.49 14.87 6.19
C HIS A 399 -16.35 15.92 5.08
N TRP A 400 -15.29 16.73 5.11
CA TRP A 400 -14.99 17.75 4.09
C TRP A 400 -14.72 17.17 2.69
N ILE A 401 -14.29 15.90 2.57
CA ILE A 401 -14.16 15.22 1.26
C ILE A 401 -15.51 15.16 0.54
N GLY A 402 -16.61 15.17 1.29
CA GLY A 402 -17.97 15.20 0.75
C GLY A 402 -18.27 16.43 -0.11
N GLU A 403 -17.50 17.51 0.02
CA GLU A 403 -17.65 18.73 -0.81
C GLU A 403 -16.89 18.66 -2.13
N LEU A 404 -15.89 17.76 -2.28
CA LEU A 404 -15.09 17.63 -3.50
C LEU A 404 -15.93 17.35 -4.76
N PRO A 405 -16.94 16.45 -4.76
CA PRO A 405 -17.78 16.24 -5.94
C PRO A 405 -18.56 17.48 -6.41
N ARG A 406 -18.82 18.44 -5.51
CA ARG A 406 -19.48 19.70 -5.86
C ARG A 406 -18.49 20.67 -6.51
N LEU A 407 -17.28 20.77 -5.95
CA LEU A 407 -16.24 21.71 -6.37
C LEU A 407 -15.49 21.28 -7.64
N LEU A 408 -15.28 19.98 -7.79
CA LEU A 408 -14.55 19.40 -8.93
C LEU A 408 -15.45 19.15 -10.14
N ARG A 409 -16.78 19.23 -10.00
CA ARG A 409 -17.70 18.99 -11.11
C ARG A 409 -17.37 19.89 -12.31
N GLY A 410 -17.26 19.28 -13.48
CA GLY A 410 -16.91 19.98 -14.72
C GLY A 410 -15.50 20.57 -14.74
N ALA A 411 -14.60 20.13 -13.86
CA ALA A 411 -13.18 20.41 -14.00
C ALA A 411 -12.59 19.55 -15.12
N THR A 412 -11.85 20.17 -16.03
CA THR A 412 -11.02 19.45 -16.99
C THR A 412 -9.76 18.97 -16.28
N ILE A 413 -9.50 17.67 -16.36
CA ILE A 413 -8.37 17.03 -15.70
C ILE A 413 -7.62 16.20 -16.76
N PRO A 414 -6.28 16.26 -16.85
CA PRO A 414 -5.36 16.95 -15.94
C PRO A 414 -5.37 18.48 -16.02
N ALA A 415 -5.23 19.14 -14.86
CA ALA A 415 -5.32 20.59 -14.69
C ALA A 415 -4.02 21.21 -14.17
N ALA A 416 -3.76 22.49 -14.47
CA ALA A 416 -2.70 23.25 -13.81
C ALA A 416 -2.99 23.37 -12.29
N PRO A 417 -1.96 23.35 -11.43
CA PRO A 417 -2.14 23.45 -9.97
C PRO A 417 -3.00 24.62 -9.53
N GLU A 418 -2.80 25.80 -10.13
CA GLU A 418 -3.51 27.04 -9.80
C GLU A 418 -5.00 26.95 -10.11
N SER A 419 -5.35 26.25 -11.21
CA SER A 419 -6.75 26.03 -11.60
C SER A 419 -7.48 25.16 -10.57
N LEU A 420 -6.82 24.12 -10.08
CA LEU A 420 -7.40 23.23 -9.07
C LEU A 420 -7.45 23.92 -7.70
N GLN A 421 -6.41 24.67 -7.31
CA GLN A 421 -6.40 25.48 -6.10
C GLN A 421 -7.56 26.49 -6.09
N ALA A 422 -7.81 27.20 -7.19
CA ALA A 422 -8.92 28.14 -7.30
C ALA A 422 -10.30 27.47 -7.11
N ARG A 423 -10.46 26.23 -7.60
CA ARG A 423 -11.69 25.44 -7.40
C ARG A 423 -11.86 24.94 -5.96
N LEU A 424 -10.75 24.68 -5.26
CA LEU A 424 -10.74 24.17 -3.89
C LEU A 424 -10.75 25.27 -2.83
N ALA A 425 -10.39 26.51 -3.18
CA ALA A 425 -10.38 27.65 -2.27
C ALA A 425 -11.67 27.82 -1.43
N PRO A 426 -12.89 27.61 -1.97
CA PRO A 426 -14.12 27.70 -1.18
C PRO A 426 -14.21 26.75 0.01
N LEU A 427 -13.40 25.67 0.07
CA LEU A 427 -13.35 24.78 1.23
C LEU A 427 -12.84 25.49 2.49
N LEU A 428 -11.98 26.50 2.33
CA LEU A 428 -11.38 27.23 3.44
C LEU A 428 -12.38 28.20 4.09
N ASP A 429 -13.44 28.57 3.37
CA ASP A 429 -14.49 29.48 3.81
C ASP A 429 -15.76 28.74 4.28
N GLU A 430 -15.73 27.41 4.35
CA GLU A 430 -16.88 26.61 4.77
C GLU A 430 -17.25 26.87 6.24
N GLU A 431 -18.53 27.21 6.49
CA GLU A 431 -19.02 27.62 7.81
C GLU A 431 -19.07 26.45 8.80
N ASP A 432 -19.34 25.24 8.32
CA ASP A 432 -19.35 24.02 9.12
C ASP A 432 -17.91 23.53 9.32
N PRO A 433 -17.35 23.58 10.55
CA PRO A 433 -15.98 23.14 10.80
C PRO A 433 -15.73 21.67 10.44
N ALA A 434 -16.76 20.81 10.44
CA ALA A 434 -16.63 19.42 10.03
C ALA A 434 -16.43 19.27 8.52
N LYS A 435 -16.92 20.22 7.72
CA LYS A 435 -16.78 20.24 6.26
C LYS A 435 -15.60 21.08 5.78
N ARG A 436 -14.84 21.66 6.70
CA ARG A 436 -13.64 22.43 6.41
C ARG A 436 -12.39 21.58 6.60
N PRO A 437 -11.47 21.50 5.63
CA PRO A 437 -10.18 20.87 5.85
C PRO A 437 -9.36 21.68 6.86
N ARG A 438 -8.54 20.99 7.67
CA ARG A 438 -7.53 21.61 8.55
C ARG A 438 -6.33 22.06 7.71
N CYS A 439 -6.53 23.09 6.92
CA CYS A 439 -5.55 23.74 6.06
C CYS A 439 -5.78 25.25 6.11
N GLU A 440 -4.70 26.03 6.00
CA GLU A 440 -4.75 27.48 5.93
C GLU A 440 -4.83 27.98 4.49
N THR A 441 -4.30 27.20 3.54
CA THR A 441 -4.22 27.57 2.12
C THR A 441 -4.76 26.50 1.18
N ALA A 442 -5.15 26.89 -0.05
CA ALA A 442 -5.65 25.95 -1.05
C ALA A 442 -4.53 25.03 -1.58
N GLU A 443 -3.28 25.50 -1.54
CA GLU A 443 -2.10 24.69 -1.82
C GLU A 443 -1.96 23.54 -0.81
N GLU A 444 -2.11 23.82 0.49
CA GLU A 444 -2.10 22.79 1.53
C GLU A 444 -3.23 21.76 1.35
N VAL A 445 -4.40 22.19 0.87
CA VAL A 445 -5.51 21.27 0.52
C VAL A 445 -5.07 20.35 -0.61
N VAL A 446 -4.50 20.88 -1.69
CA VAL A 446 -3.97 20.09 -2.82
C VAL A 446 -2.90 19.10 -2.34
N ASP A 447 -1.97 19.55 -1.52
CA ASP A 447 -0.91 18.73 -0.95
C ASP A 447 -1.46 17.62 -0.06
N ARG A 448 -2.50 17.91 0.73
CA ARG A 448 -3.21 16.91 1.53
C ARG A 448 -3.88 15.87 0.62
N LEU A 449 -4.53 16.30 -0.46
CA LEU A 449 -5.15 15.39 -1.43
C LEU A 449 -4.12 14.52 -2.16
N LEU A 450 -2.95 15.07 -2.52
CA LEU A 450 -1.82 14.32 -3.08
C LEU A 450 -1.28 13.28 -2.09
N ARG A 451 -1.06 13.66 -0.83
CA ARG A 451 -0.62 12.74 0.23
C ARG A 451 -1.62 11.61 0.50
N ARG A 452 -2.92 11.88 0.34
CA ARG A 452 -3.99 10.88 0.46
C ARG A 452 -4.19 10.05 -0.80
N GLY A 453 -3.43 10.26 -1.87
CA GLY A 453 -3.58 9.56 -3.14
C GLY A 453 -4.88 9.90 -3.88
N LEU A 454 -5.56 11.00 -3.53
CA LEU A 454 -6.78 11.46 -4.21
C LEU A 454 -6.46 12.28 -5.46
N LEU A 455 -5.23 12.79 -5.54
CA LEU A 455 -4.64 13.44 -6.70
C LEU A 455 -3.31 12.76 -7.05
N THR A 456 -2.86 12.96 -8.28
CA THR A 456 -1.53 12.62 -8.76
C THR A 456 -0.91 13.83 -9.46
N ARG A 457 0.42 13.86 -9.53
CA ARG A 457 1.14 14.87 -10.32
C ARG A 457 1.70 14.20 -11.56
N ARG A 458 1.37 14.74 -12.74
CA ARG A 458 1.92 14.32 -14.04
C ARG A 458 3.33 14.89 -14.21
N ILE A 459 4.04 14.36 -15.20
CA ILE A 459 5.42 14.75 -15.53
C ILE A 459 5.49 16.23 -15.93
N ASP A 460 4.49 16.71 -16.65
CA ASP A 460 4.34 18.11 -17.06
C ASP A 460 3.89 19.05 -15.91
N GLY A 461 3.87 18.55 -14.67
CA GLY A 461 3.53 19.31 -13.48
C GLY A 461 2.03 19.45 -13.20
N ARG A 462 1.16 19.08 -14.16
CA ARG A 462 -0.30 19.13 -13.98
C ARG A 462 -0.79 18.13 -12.94
N LEU A 463 -1.90 18.45 -12.30
CA LEU A 463 -2.59 17.61 -11.34
C LEU A 463 -3.67 16.79 -12.03
N ASP A 464 -3.70 15.50 -11.71
CA ASP A 464 -4.61 14.53 -12.28
C ASP A 464 -5.36 13.77 -11.16
N VAL A 465 -6.52 13.21 -11.49
CA VAL A 465 -7.34 12.41 -10.58
C VAL A 465 -7.25 10.94 -11.00
N PRO A 466 -6.84 10.03 -10.11
CA PRO A 466 -6.86 8.59 -10.40
C PRO A 466 -8.24 8.13 -10.90
N GLU A 467 -8.25 7.18 -11.84
CA GLU A 467 -9.50 6.63 -12.39
C GLU A 467 -10.46 6.17 -11.28
N LEU A 468 -9.92 5.58 -10.21
CA LEU A 468 -10.65 5.19 -9.00
C LEU A 468 -11.59 6.27 -8.45
N TYR A 469 -11.30 7.57 -8.61
CA TYR A 469 -12.09 8.65 -8.00
C TYR A 469 -12.87 9.52 -9.00
N ARG A 470 -12.57 9.43 -10.30
CA ARG A 470 -13.12 10.36 -11.31
C ARG A 470 -14.65 10.42 -11.28
N ALA A 471 -15.29 9.28 -11.42
CA ALA A 471 -16.75 9.17 -11.43
C ALA A 471 -17.35 9.64 -10.09
N GLY A 472 -16.78 9.22 -8.96
CA GLY A 472 -17.24 9.64 -7.63
C GLY A 472 -17.11 11.14 -7.37
N PHE A 473 -16.13 11.81 -7.96
CA PHE A 473 -15.99 13.27 -7.93
C PHE A 473 -16.79 14.01 -9.02
N GLY A 474 -17.58 13.30 -9.83
CA GLY A 474 -18.39 13.91 -10.89
C GLY A 474 -17.56 14.48 -12.05
N LEU A 475 -16.36 13.93 -12.28
CA LEU A 475 -15.53 14.25 -13.43
C LEU A 475 -15.96 13.40 -14.62
N THR A 476 -16.23 14.05 -15.74
CA THR A 476 -16.54 13.39 -17.01
C THR A 476 -15.27 13.13 -17.80
N ARG A 477 -15.21 12.03 -18.56
CA ARG A 477 -14.18 11.82 -19.58
C ARG A 477 -14.46 12.80 -20.72
N ASP A 478 -13.62 13.81 -20.89
CA ASP A 478 -13.47 14.47 -22.20
C ASP A 478 -12.67 13.51 -23.07
N VAL A 479 -13.36 12.78 -23.94
CA VAL A 479 -12.70 12.12 -25.08
C VAL A 479 -12.31 13.25 -26.02
N ALA A 480 -11.06 13.70 -25.95
CA ALA A 480 -10.53 14.60 -26.98
C ALA A 480 -10.70 13.92 -28.35
N PRO A 481 -11.42 14.53 -29.30
CA PRO A 481 -11.71 13.90 -30.59
C PRO A 481 -10.61 14.27 -31.58
N ASP A 482 -9.47 13.57 -31.56
CA ASP A 482 -8.63 13.39 -32.75
C ASP A 482 -7.36 12.61 -32.40
N LEU A 483 -7.39 11.30 -32.66
CA LEU A 483 -6.21 10.57 -33.10
C LEU A 483 -6.70 9.49 -34.08
N ARG A 484 -6.61 9.77 -35.38
CA ARG A 484 -6.69 8.74 -36.44
C ARG A 484 -5.27 8.24 -36.71
N PRO A 485 -5.05 6.93 -36.87
CA PRO A 485 -3.70 6.42 -37.14
C PRO A 485 -3.29 6.78 -38.58
N ILE A 486 -2.22 7.56 -38.72
CA ILE A 486 -1.49 7.72 -39.98
C ILE A 486 -0.49 6.57 -40.06
N ARG A 487 -0.71 5.64 -40.98
CA ARG A 487 0.30 4.63 -41.35
C ARG A 487 1.46 5.34 -42.05
N ARG A 488 2.58 5.56 -41.37
CA ARG A 488 3.86 6.01 -41.96
C ARG A 488 4.95 4.99 -41.66
N MET A 489 5.85 4.80 -42.62
CA MET A 489 6.99 3.89 -42.53
C MET A 489 7.84 4.26 -41.30
N THR A 490 8.08 3.29 -40.42
CA THR A 490 8.91 3.47 -39.22
C THR A 490 10.39 3.64 -39.64
N PRO A 491 11.04 4.77 -39.33
CA PRO A 491 12.49 4.92 -39.51
C PRO A 491 13.26 3.93 -38.62
N THR A 492 14.51 3.60 -38.98
CA THR A 492 15.37 2.75 -38.14
C THR A 492 15.75 3.50 -36.85
N THR A 493 16.07 2.77 -35.76
CA THR A 493 16.43 3.37 -34.47
C THR A 493 17.60 4.36 -34.58
N GLU A 494 18.62 4.05 -35.37
CA GLU A 494 19.75 4.95 -35.66
C GLU A 494 19.28 6.29 -36.30
N GLN A 495 18.32 6.23 -37.23
CA GLN A 495 17.74 7.43 -37.85
C GLN A 495 16.88 8.25 -36.88
N LEU A 496 16.25 7.59 -35.89
CA LEU A 496 15.52 8.27 -34.83
C LEU A 496 16.46 8.96 -33.84
N LEU A 497 17.56 8.30 -33.47
CA LEU A 497 18.58 8.88 -32.60
C LEU A 497 19.21 10.13 -33.22
N ASP A 498 19.58 10.04 -34.50
CA ASP A 498 20.14 11.17 -35.23
C ASP A 498 19.16 12.34 -35.28
N ARG A 499 17.93 12.12 -35.77
CA ARG A 499 16.93 13.19 -35.95
C ARG A 499 16.42 13.82 -34.66
N LEU A 500 16.22 13.01 -33.62
CA LEU A 500 15.60 13.49 -32.38
C LEU A 500 16.63 14.05 -31.40
N PHE A 501 17.87 13.58 -31.44
CA PHE A 501 18.87 13.87 -30.40
C PHE A 501 20.23 14.37 -30.92
N CYS A 502 20.72 13.98 -32.10
CA CYS A 502 22.11 14.27 -32.50
C CYS A 502 22.30 15.31 -33.62
N GLU A 503 21.30 15.52 -34.48
CA GLU A 503 21.34 16.56 -35.51
C GLU A 503 21.47 17.96 -34.90
N ARG A 504 22.04 18.91 -35.67
CA ARG A 504 22.35 20.26 -35.19
C ARG A 504 21.10 21.05 -34.76
N ASP A 505 19.95 20.70 -35.33
CA ASP A 505 18.61 21.22 -35.08
C ASP A 505 17.68 20.19 -34.42
N ALA A 506 18.23 19.12 -33.85
CA ALA A 506 17.46 18.08 -33.17
C ALA A 506 16.61 18.66 -32.02
N PRO A 507 15.32 18.30 -31.93
CA PRO A 507 14.37 18.89 -30.98
C PRO A 507 14.71 18.59 -29.51
N TYR A 508 15.43 17.50 -29.25
CA TYR A 508 15.80 17.08 -27.91
C TYR A 508 17.32 17.02 -27.71
N GLY A 509 18.10 17.54 -28.66
CA GLY A 509 19.56 17.60 -28.63
C GLY A 509 20.15 18.96 -28.24
N PRO A 510 21.45 19.21 -28.50
CA PRO A 510 22.37 18.38 -29.27
C PRO A 510 23.15 17.37 -28.40
N TYR A 511 23.12 16.10 -28.81
CA TYR A 511 23.93 15.00 -28.27
C TYR A 511 24.85 14.41 -29.34
N GLN A 512 25.85 13.62 -28.95
CA GLN A 512 26.79 12.94 -29.86
C GLN A 512 26.82 11.44 -29.59
N LEU A 513 26.92 10.64 -30.66
CA LEU A 513 27.09 9.18 -30.54
C LEU A 513 28.55 8.85 -30.17
N PRO A 514 28.81 7.96 -29.19
CA PRO A 514 30.17 7.56 -28.83
C PRO A 514 30.77 6.58 -29.86
N SER A 515 32.10 6.48 -29.91
CA SER A 515 32.85 5.66 -30.89
C SER A 515 32.72 4.13 -30.72
N ARG A 516 31.84 3.64 -29.83
CA ARG A 516 31.63 2.22 -29.47
C ARG A 516 30.19 1.82 -29.86
N PRO A 517 29.84 0.50 -29.91
CA PRO A 517 28.44 0.10 -30.02
C PRO A 517 27.65 0.78 -28.89
N HIS A 518 26.68 1.59 -29.28
CA HIS A 518 25.99 2.53 -28.40
C HIS A 518 24.51 2.19 -28.25
N GLU A 519 24.02 1.17 -28.96
CA GLU A 519 22.63 0.73 -28.92
C GLU A 519 22.51 -0.68 -28.33
N GLU A 520 21.52 -0.86 -27.47
CA GLU A 520 21.09 -2.12 -26.89
C GLU A 520 19.59 -2.27 -27.14
N VAL A 521 19.21 -3.30 -27.92
CA VAL A 521 17.80 -3.69 -28.05
C VAL A 521 17.39 -4.42 -26.78
N VAL A 522 16.68 -3.73 -25.89
CA VAL A 522 16.22 -4.28 -24.61
C VAL A 522 15.00 -5.16 -24.81
N ILE A 523 14.03 -4.68 -25.60
CA ILE A 523 12.87 -5.45 -26.04
C ILE A 523 12.73 -5.24 -27.56
N PRO A 524 12.80 -6.30 -28.38
CA PRO A 524 12.66 -6.19 -29.82
C PRO A 524 11.43 -5.38 -30.22
N GLU A 525 11.60 -4.43 -31.14
CA GLU A 525 10.55 -3.57 -31.70
C GLU A 525 9.84 -2.63 -30.71
N LEU A 526 10.16 -2.67 -29.41
CA LEU A 526 9.41 -1.99 -28.36
C LEU A 526 10.26 -1.04 -27.52
N LEU A 527 11.46 -1.46 -27.12
CA LEU A 527 12.34 -0.70 -26.25
C LEU A 527 13.80 -0.82 -26.70
N VAL A 528 14.36 0.32 -27.06
CA VAL A 528 15.79 0.44 -27.36
C VAL A 528 16.43 1.39 -26.37
N ARG A 529 17.63 1.03 -25.92
CA ARG A 529 18.46 1.87 -25.07
C ARG A 529 19.69 2.29 -25.86
N ALA A 530 20.00 3.59 -25.85
CA ALA A 530 21.18 4.14 -26.49
C ALA A 530 22.02 4.97 -25.51
N ARG A 531 23.35 4.90 -25.64
CA ARG A 531 24.28 5.78 -24.91
C ARG A 531 24.69 6.95 -25.80
N LEU A 532 24.53 8.17 -25.31
CA LEU A 532 24.94 9.40 -25.98
C LEU A 532 25.90 10.20 -25.08
N ILE A 533 26.52 11.22 -25.67
CA ILE A 533 27.37 12.20 -24.99
C ILE A 533 26.74 13.59 -25.16
N ASP A 534 26.61 14.36 -24.09
CA ASP A 534 26.08 15.72 -24.16
C ASP A 534 27.14 16.76 -24.59
N SER A 535 26.75 18.03 -24.65
CA SER A 535 27.64 19.14 -25.01
C SER A 535 28.80 19.38 -24.03
N GLU A 536 28.71 18.84 -22.81
CA GLU A 536 29.73 18.92 -21.75
C GLU A 536 30.58 17.64 -21.66
N LEU A 537 30.51 16.79 -22.70
CA LEU A 537 31.19 15.51 -22.77
C LEU A 537 30.76 14.51 -21.69
N GLN A 538 29.56 14.67 -21.11
CA GLN A 538 29.02 13.76 -20.10
C GLN A 538 28.19 12.64 -20.75
N PRO A 539 28.36 11.38 -20.31
CA PRO A 539 27.57 10.27 -20.80
C PRO A 539 26.13 10.35 -20.29
N VAL A 540 25.19 10.09 -21.19
CA VAL A 540 23.75 9.97 -20.89
C VAL A 540 23.19 8.70 -21.53
N THR A 541 22.14 8.16 -20.92
CA THR A 541 21.39 7.05 -21.49
C THR A 541 20.04 7.57 -21.98
N VAL A 542 19.71 7.28 -23.23
CA VAL A 542 18.38 7.51 -23.82
C VAL A 542 17.67 6.18 -23.98
N GLN A 543 16.50 6.03 -23.38
CA GLN A 543 15.61 4.90 -23.64
C GLN A 543 14.47 5.37 -24.54
N ILE A 544 14.25 4.68 -25.66
CA ILE A 544 13.20 4.95 -26.64
C ILE A 544 12.19 3.80 -26.59
N TYR A 545 10.93 4.16 -26.38
CA TYR A 545 9.78 3.27 -26.33
C TYR A 545 8.93 3.50 -27.57
N HIS A 546 8.69 2.46 -28.35
CA HIS A 546 7.89 2.54 -29.58
C HIS A 546 6.41 2.28 -29.29
N GLY A 547 5.53 3.07 -29.92
CA GLY A 547 4.08 2.92 -29.86
C GLY A 547 3.48 3.57 -28.60
N LEU A 548 3.11 4.85 -28.71
CA LEU A 548 2.55 5.67 -27.61
C LEU A 548 1.22 5.13 -27.08
N ASP A 549 0.37 4.60 -27.97
CA ASP A 549 -0.91 3.98 -27.63
C ASP A 549 -0.81 2.46 -27.48
N THR A 550 0.40 1.94 -27.25
CA THR A 550 0.67 0.50 -27.12
C THR A 550 1.37 0.20 -25.80
N ILE A 551 1.79 -1.06 -25.62
CA ILE A 551 2.59 -1.52 -24.48
C ILE A 551 3.85 -0.64 -24.29
N GLY A 552 4.41 -0.07 -25.35
CA GLY A 552 5.59 0.80 -25.26
C GLY A 552 5.31 2.09 -24.50
N GLY A 553 4.21 2.77 -24.81
CA GLY A 553 3.74 3.96 -24.08
C GLY A 553 3.34 3.65 -22.64
N GLU A 554 2.78 2.47 -22.37
CA GLU A 554 2.49 2.00 -21.00
C GLU A 554 3.77 1.75 -20.19
N LEU A 555 4.77 1.08 -20.80
CA LEU A 555 6.07 0.83 -20.20
C LEU A 555 6.78 2.15 -19.88
N TRP A 556 6.79 3.10 -20.82
CA TRP A 556 7.31 4.44 -20.62
C TRP A 556 6.60 5.16 -19.46
N SER A 557 5.26 5.17 -19.46
CA SER A 557 4.47 5.82 -18.43
C SER A 557 4.74 5.26 -17.03
N ARG A 558 4.89 3.92 -16.94
CA ARG A 558 5.20 3.22 -15.69
C ARG A 558 6.63 3.49 -15.22
N GLU A 559 7.60 3.44 -16.13
CA GLU A 559 9.02 3.67 -15.83
C GLU A 559 9.25 5.12 -15.42
N VAL A 560 8.71 6.10 -16.16
CA VAL A 560 8.82 7.52 -15.78
C VAL A 560 8.12 7.79 -14.45
N ARG A 561 6.93 7.23 -14.20
CA ARG A 561 6.25 7.40 -12.90
C ARG A 561 7.11 6.84 -11.76
N ALA A 562 7.71 5.68 -11.93
CA ALA A 562 8.62 5.09 -10.95
C ALA A 562 9.87 5.95 -10.74
N LEU A 563 10.52 6.39 -11.82
CA LEU A 563 11.72 7.22 -11.78
C LEU A 563 11.45 8.59 -11.14
N MET A 564 10.34 9.24 -11.46
CA MET A 564 9.95 10.54 -10.87
C MET A 564 9.66 10.45 -9.37
N GLN A 565 9.09 9.34 -8.90
CA GLN A 565 8.94 9.11 -7.46
C GLN A 565 10.29 8.97 -6.75
N LEU A 566 11.32 8.48 -7.46
CA LEU A 566 12.65 8.18 -6.94
C LEU A 566 13.60 9.40 -6.97
N THR A 567 13.51 10.26 -7.98
CA THR A 567 14.42 11.41 -8.18
C THR A 567 14.29 12.52 -7.13
N SER A 568 13.19 12.56 -6.36
CA SER A 568 12.95 13.54 -5.29
C SER A 568 14.05 13.62 -4.21
N ARG A 569 14.86 12.57 -4.03
CA ARG A 569 15.88 12.50 -2.97
C ARG A 569 17.33 12.71 -3.45
N LYS A 570 17.58 12.92 -4.76
CA LYS A 570 18.95 13.04 -5.35
C LYS A 570 19.94 12.04 -4.74
N HIS A 571 19.57 10.75 -4.73
CA HIS A 571 20.41 9.72 -4.11
C HIS A 571 21.41 9.15 -5.14
N PRO A 572 22.71 9.00 -4.80
CA PRO A 572 23.75 8.59 -5.75
C PRO A 572 23.57 7.18 -6.32
N ALA A 573 22.88 6.28 -5.60
CA ALA A 573 22.59 4.92 -6.06
C ALA A 573 21.25 4.78 -6.82
N LEU A 574 20.59 5.90 -7.15
CA LEU A 574 19.37 5.91 -7.95
C LEU A 574 19.60 6.70 -9.24
N PRO A 575 19.00 6.28 -10.36
CA PRO A 575 19.13 6.99 -11.64
C PRO A 575 18.56 8.41 -11.54
N SER A 576 19.28 9.37 -12.11
CA SER A 576 18.84 10.77 -12.22
C SER A 576 18.24 11.00 -13.60
N VAL A 577 16.94 11.30 -13.65
CA VAL A 577 16.26 11.69 -14.89
C VAL A 577 16.63 13.13 -15.22
N ARG A 578 17.19 13.35 -16.42
CA ARG A 578 17.43 14.70 -16.96
C ARG A 578 16.21 15.25 -17.68
N SER A 579 15.59 14.41 -18.50
CA SER A 579 14.46 14.79 -19.34
C SER A 579 13.68 13.55 -19.75
N GLY A 580 12.45 13.74 -20.20
CA GLY A 580 11.62 12.70 -20.78
C GLY A 580 10.48 13.34 -21.54
N GLY A 581 10.05 12.71 -22.62
CA GLY A 581 9.08 13.28 -23.54
C GLY A 581 8.50 12.23 -24.47
N HIS A 582 7.67 12.69 -25.41
CA HIS A 582 7.17 11.89 -26.50
C HIS A 582 7.17 12.71 -27.78
N ASP A 583 7.32 12.02 -28.90
CA ASP A 583 7.21 12.56 -30.24
C ASP A 583 6.09 11.82 -30.98
N GLU A 584 4.98 12.54 -31.20
CA GLU A 584 3.80 12.02 -31.89
C GLU A 584 4.07 11.75 -33.39
N THR A 585 5.05 12.44 -33.97
CA THR A 585 5.37 12.33 -35.41
C THR A 585 5.95 10.94 -35.74
N HIS A 586 6.75 10.41 -34.82
CA HIS A 586 7.42 9.13 -34.95
C HIS A 586 6.82 8.03 -34.06
N ASP A 587 5.77 8.33 -33.30
CA ASP A 587 5.08 7.40 -32.39
C ASP A 587 6.04 6.77 -31.37
N VAL A 588 6.84 7.62 -30.71
CA VAL A 588 7.82 7.20 -29.71
C VAL A 588 7.77 8.04 -28.44
N ALA A 589 8.01 7.39 -27.30
CA ALA A 589 8.31 8.07 -26.06
C ALA A 589 9.76 7.84 -25.67
N PHE A 590 10.34 8.75 -24.88
CA PHE A 590 11.71 8.61 -24.44
C PHE A 590 11.96 9.12 -23.02
N VAL A 591 13.04 8.62 -22.43
CA VAL A 591 13.59 9.07 -21.15
C VAL A 591 15.09 9.22 -21.29
N ILE A 592 15.62 10.33 -20.78
CA ILE A 592 17.06 10.62 -20.72
C ILE A 592 17.49 10.60 -19.26
N THR A 593 18.44 9.73 -18.93
CA THR A 593 19.05 9.67 -17.59
C THR A 593 20.53 10.00 -17.67
N ASP A 594 21.08 10.49 -16.56
CA ASP A 594 22.52 10.40 -16.32
C ASP A 594 22.99 8.95 -16.52
N ALA A 595 24.18 8.77 -17.09
CA ALA A 595 24.84 7.48 -17.15
C ALA A 595 26.21 7.57 -16.50
N ALA A 596 26.65 6.51 -15.83
CA ALA A 596 28.07 6.36 -15.50
C ALA A 596 28.89 5.91 -16.70
N GLU A 597 30.19 6.22 -16.65
CA GLU A 597 31.16 5.83 -17.68
C GLU A 597 31.25 4.29 -17.81
N TYR A 598 31.15 3.57 -16.69
CA TYR A 598 31.33 2.11 -16.62
C TYR A 598 30.12 1.39 -15.99
N THR A 599 29.95 0.12 -16.36
CA THR A 599 29.01 -0.81 -15.68
C THR A 599 29.76 -2.01 -15.12
N LEU A 600 29.11 -2.80 -14.26
CA LEU A 600 29.69 -4.05 -13.76
C LEU A 600 29.78 -5.17 -14.80
N ALA A 601 29.25 -4.96 -16.02
CA ALA A 601 29.39 -5.89 -17.13
C ALA A 601 30.69 -5.69 -17.94
N GLU A 602 31.46 -4.62 -17.66
CA GLU A 602 32.72 -4.37 -18.37
C GLU A 602 33.73 -5.52 -18.20
N PRO A 603 34.51 -5.85 -19.25
CA PRO A 603 35.59 -6.83 -19.13
C PRO A 603 36.55 -6.45 -18.00
N ASN A 604 36.77 -7.38 -17.06
CA ASN A 604 37.61 -7.21 -15.87
C ASN A 604 37.03 -6.29 -14.77
N ALA A 605 35.75 -5.87 -14.83
CA ALA A 605 35.13 -5.06 -13.78
C ALA A 605 35.23 -5.71 -12.39
N MET A 606 34.93 -7.01 -12.30
CA MET A 606 35.00 -7.75 -11.05
C MET A 606 36.43 -7.91 -10.52
N GLU A 607 37.41 -8.08 -11.41
CA GLU A 607 38.83 -8.12 -11.03
C GLU A 607 39.33 -6.76 -10.54
N HIS A 608 38.81 -5.66 -11.10
CA HIS A 608 39.11 -4.31 -10.64
C HIS A 608 38.54 -4.06 -9.25
N ILE A 609 37.26 -4.39 -9.02
CA ILE A 609 36.60 -4.22 -7.72
C ILE A 609 37.26 -5.11 -6.65
N ALA A 610 37.67 -6.33 -7.00
CA ALA A 610 38.34 -7.24 -6.07
C ALA A 610 39.72 -6.74 -5.57
N LYS A 611 40.37 -5.83 -6.30
CA LYS A 611 41.67 -5.25 -5.90
C LYS A 611 41.56 -4.23 -4.77
N ASP A 612 40.37 -3.66 -4.54
CA ASP A 612 40.10 -2.73 -3.44
C ASP A 612 38.83 -3.15 -2.66
N PRO A 613 38.99 -4.00 -1.63
CA PRO A 613 37.87 -4.48 -0.82
C PRO A 613 37.09 -3.37 -0.08
N VAL A 614 37.74 -2.23 0.21
CA VAL A 614 37.10 -1.12 0.92
C VAL A 614 36.13 -0.41 -0.01
N GLU A 615 36.57 -0.11 -1.23
CA GLU A 615 35.70 0.49 -2.24
C GLU A 615 34.59 -0.47 -2.68
N ALA A 616 34.91 -1.76 -2.83
CA ALA A 616 33.91 -2.79 -3.11
C ALA A 616 32.78 -2.82 -2.06
N LEU A 617 33.13 -2.75 -0.77
CA LEU A 617 32.15 -2.70 0.31
C LEU A 617 31.31 -1.42 0.28
N ARG A 618 31.90 -0.26 -0.03
CA ARG A 618 31.15 1.00 -0.17
C ARG A 618 30.14 0.92 -1.31
N GLN A 619 30.57 0.47 -2.49
CA GLN A 619 29.71 0.33 -3.66
C GLN A 619 28.56 -0.67 -3.39
N PHE A 620 28.85 -1.76 -2.68
CA PHE A 620 27.81 -2.71 -2.24
C PHE A 620 26.81 -2.05 -1.28
N LEU A 621 27.29 -1.28 -0.29
CA LEU A 621 26.41 -0.55 0.64
C LEU A 621 25.54 0.49 -0.08
N LEU A 622 26.11 1.23 -1.04
CA LEU A 622 25.38 2.16 -1.91
C LEU A 622 24.26 1.44 -2.69
N LEU A 623 24.58 0.31 -3.33
CA LEU A 623 23.61 -0.50 -4.07
C LEU A 623 22.48 -1.01 -3.15
N THR A 624 22.82 -1.57 -1.98
CA THR A 624 21.82 -2.07 -1.04
C THR A 624 20.92 -0.96 -0.49
N HIS A 625 21.47 0.24 -0.28
CA HIS A 625 20.68 1.39 0.13
C HIS A 625 19.73 1.85 -1.00
N GLY A 626 20.21 1.90 -2.25
CA GLY A 626 19.37 2.17 -3.42
C GLY A 626 18.22 1.18 -3.56
N LEU A 627 18.49 -0.12 -3.40
CA LEU A 627 17.47 -1.17 -3.40
C LEU A 627 16.48 -1.03 -2.25
N SER A 628 16.94 -0.66 -1.05
CA SER A 628 16.05 -0.39 0.09
C SER A 628 15.08 0.74 -0.22
N LEU A 629 15.55 1.83 -0.84
CA LEU A 629 14.72 2.97 -1.24
C LEU A 629 13.68 2.60 -2.31
N LEU A 630 14.02 1.68 -3.23
CA LEU A 630 13.05 1.11 -4.17
C LEU A 630 11.97 0.31 -3.44
N HIS A 631 12.39 -0.59 -2.54
CA HIS A 631 11.47 -1.47 -1.81
C HIS A 631 10.56 -0.71 -0.83
N GLU A 632 11.03 0.36 -0.19
CA GLU A 632 10.22 1.25 0.64
C GLU A 632 9.02 1.85 -0.12
N ARG A 633 9.18 2.06 -1.42
CA ARG A 633 8.13 2.56 -2.31
C ARG A 633 7.35 1.47 -3.04
N GLY A 634 7.54 0.21 -2.66
CA GLY A 634 6.88 -0.93 -3.31
C GLY A 634 7.41 -1.24 -4.71
N ILE A 635 8.51 -0.62 -5.14
CA ILE A 635 9.14 -0.85 -6.44
C ILE A 635 10.13 -2.01 -6.29
N THR A 636 9.98 -3.04 -7.12
CA THR A 636 10.95 -4.14 -7.21
C THR A 636 11.73 -3.99 -8.51
N HIS A 637 13.07 -3.95 -8.45
CA HIS A 637 13.92 -3.74 -9.63
C HIS A 637 13.71 -4.83 -10.72
N ARG A 638 13.44 -6.07 -10.31
CA ARG A 638 13.09 -7.25 -11.16
C ARG A 638 14.09 -7.68 -12.23
N ASN A 639 15.12 -6.88 -12.52
CA ASN A 639 16.17 -7.20 -13.49
C ASN A 639 17.56 -6.74 -13.00
N LEU A 640 17.93 -7.06 -11.75
CA LEU A 640 19.24 -6.66 -11.23
C LEU A 640 20.33 -7.61 -11.78
N SER A 641 21.17 -7.10 -12.67
CA SER A 641 22.30 -7.81 -13.28
C SER A 641 23.54 -6.91 -13.35
N PRO A 642 24.75 -7.46 -13.59
CA PRO A 642 25.95 -6.62 -13.74
C PRO A 642 25.84 -5.55 -14.82
N ALA A 643 25.06 -5.79 -15.89
CA ALA A 643 24.85 -4.82 -16.96
C ALA A 643 23.94 -3.64 -16.55
N THR A 644 23.10 -3.85 -15.53
CA THR A 644 22.18 -2.81 -15.03
C THR A 644 22.73 -2.06 -13.82
N VAL A 645 23.95 -2.39 -13.37
CA VAL A 645 24.61 -1.72 -12.25
C VAL A 645 25.73 -0.84 -12.80
N GLU A 646 25.51 0.46 -12.69
CA GLU A 646 26.47 1.50 -13.04
C GLU A 646 27.53 1.66 -11.94
N TYR A 647 28.79 1.86 -12.35
CA TYR A 647 29.91 2.05 -11.44
C TYR A 647 30.32 3.52 -11.40
N LEU A 648 30.15 4.15 -10.23
CA LEU A 648 30.56 5.53 -9.98
C LEU A 648 31.92 5.54 -9.29
N GLN A 649 32.96 5.99 -9.99
CA GLN A 649 34.29 6.12 -9.41
C GLN A 649 34.35 7.34 -8.47
N HIS A 650 34.70 7.12 -7.21
CA HIS A 650 34.84 8.22 -6.25
C HIS A 650 36.12 9.02 -6.55
N GLY A 651 35.98 10.30 -6.96
CA GLY A 651 37.10 11.21 -7.21
C GLY A 651 37.09 11.95 -8.55
N SER A 652 36.19 11.63 -9.47
CA SER A 652 35.86 12.48 -10.63
C SER A 652 34.68 13.38 -10.26
N GLU A 653 34.95 14.68 -10.12
CA GLU A 653 34.08 15.78 -9.69
C GLU A 653 32.56 15.55 -9.80
N ARG A 654 31.93 15.28 -8.65
CA ARG A 654 30.62 15.81 -8.25
C ARG A 654 30.75 16.21 -6.78
N GLU A 655 31.15 17.44 -6.50
CA GLU A 655 30.86 18.07 -5.21
C GLU A 655 29.34 18.27 -5.11
N ALA A 656 28.64 17.21 -4.74
CA ALA A 656 27.51 17.33 -3.84
C ALA A 656 28.01 16.75 -2.53
N GLU A 657 28.25 17.62 -1.54
CA GLU A 657 28.59 17.19 -0.19
C GLU A 657 27.68 16.02 0.22
N PRO A 658 28.22 14.82 0.49
CA PRO A 658 27.44 13.83 1.17
C PRO A 658 27.15 14.42 2.55
N ALA A 659 25.87 14.67 2.85
CA ALA A 659 25.44 14.85 4.22
C ALA A 659 25.84 13.58 4.98
N THR A 660 27.01 13.63 5.63
CA THR A 660 27.53 12.58 6.48
C THR A 660 26.46 12.23 7.51
N PRO A 661 25.98 10.98 7.57
CA PRO A 661 25.31 10.52 8.77
C PRO A 661 26.41 10.33 9.81
N THR A 662 26.60 11.33 10.67
CA THR A 662 27.38 11.19 11.90
C THR A 662 26.64 10.22 12.81
N LEU A 663 26.98 8.94 12.71
CA LEU A 663 26.68 7.94 13.72
C LEU A 663 28.00 7.25 14.12
N PHE A 664 28.32 7.44 15.40
CA PHE A 664 29.34 6.78 16.22
C PHE A 664 30.78 7.29 16.11
N GLY A 665 31.14 8.09 17.13
CA GLY A 665 32.51 8.31 17.51
C GLY A 665 33.19 7.02 17.95
N TRP A 666 34.40 6.83 17.46
CA TRP A 666 35.39 5.94 18.06
C TRP A 666 36.65 6.77 18.29
N ARG A 667 36.87 7.17 19.55
CA ARG A 667 38.19 7.57 20.02
C ARG A 667 39.05 6.31 20.09
N GLY A 668 40.21 6.31 19.43
CA GLY A 668 41.16 5.20 19.50
C GLY A 668 42.49 5.52 18.83
N SER A 669 43.32 6.29 19.53
CA SER A 669 44.80 6.30 19.52
C SER A 669 45.54 5.58 18.37
N ARG A 670 46.24 6.32 17.51
CA ARG A 670 47.68 6.67 17.62
C ARG A 670 48.05 7.71 16.58
#